data_AF-A0A2S7QEB0-F1
#
_entry.id   AF-A0A2S7QEB0-F1
#
_cell.length_a   1.000
_cell.length_b   1.000
_cell.length_c   1.000
_cell.angle_alpha   90.00
_cell.angle_beta   90.00
_cell.angle_gamma   90.00
#
_symmetry.space_group_name_H-M   'P 1'
#
loop_
_entity.id
_entity.type
_entity.pdbx_description
1 polymer ?
#
loop_
_entity_poly.entity_id
_entity_poly.type
_entity_poly.pdbx_seq_one_letter_code
_entity_poly.pdbx_strand_id
1 'polypeptide(L)'
;MELKFILTLLALTCHAQAKAVFAYFMLLSTKPFTYQYHVGNTPNFTNTDWQTNIALAKSAHIDAFALNMAHGDSINDAQVPLAFAAAEAVKFSLFFSFDYAGNGPWPQANVLSLLNAYISSAAYYNVDKKPFVSTFEGPANAIDWIELKAITNCLFYPDYFSLGAKNALLAGGGAQVDGPFSKSSILRLVLLHTNIHQGWAAWPWGNTDMNTYVDASYSQFLNEVYGGNGSDFSHYMMAISPWFFTNLPGFHKNWLWRGDSLWYDRWAQANYLQPEFINIVTWNDFGESHYIGPLDERQYYAFQIGKAPYNYALDMPHDCWRVLLPYLIDTYKNDVSTITQEILVGWYRPDPVAGSSCATGDTSGNTHSQFQVEFHPGDIVEDNIHYSAPLSGPGATVTATIGGNTVIGGWAKTQFDGIGIYHGNVSMNGHTGAVTITLSRGGAMITGKDISTNCTGGIQNWNTRVGYAYGENITATPTSLSKQVCIAGTGAGNFLDLCQFTCVYGYCPMKLHMRHAQIDQQYRCANCSRTSLQALIIMIKSNYGNCPSATCGTTKEPESTPTISPFIPDACTGGSGSGNLTGLCRFACKYGFYPIIACSCGSKGALGTLPVYTGDDSGVPVAGLPVAVCGDLCKFAYQYGYNSPPIDVCINTTSSSGSHTTASISGTASATKTSSAPSATNTFNIYEWECSGKQQIVKYGAAAASAATDCASQNSFVSNEGGITKGDTFNVCGSTFTVGAVSGSFAVTGGGKSGTCSSVAQSPVDVESCKGTSGDIDTLACKVSVAYKCNLAVC
;
A
#
# COMPACT_ATOMS: atom_id res chain seq x y z
N MET A 1 17.22 57.29 -6.31
CA MET A 1 16.80 56.81 -4.97
C MET A 1 15.27 56.78 -4.93
N GLU A 2 14.57 55.82 -5.51
CA GLU A 2 14.90 54.45 -5.93
C GLU A 2 15.35 53.47 -4.84
N LEU A 3 14.98 52.20 -5.07
CA LEU A 3 15.54 50.95 -4.52
C LEU A 3 15.14 50.52 -3.09
N LYS A 4 13.84 50.56 -2.74
CA LYS A 4 13.28 49.82 -1.58
C LYS A 4 11.84 49.27 -1.76
N PHE A 5 11.43 48.77 -2.94
CA PHE A 5 10.09 48.15 -3.09
C PHE A 5 9.93 47.02 -4.14
N ILE A 6 11.02 46.41 -4.62
CA ILE A 6 10.95 45.28 -5.59
C ILE A 6 11.87 44.14 -5.15
N LEU A 7 11.45 43.33 -4.17
CA LEU A 7 12.08 42.04 -3.83
C LEU A 7 11.19 41.10 -2.97
N THR A 8 9.86 41.22 -3.11
CA THR A 8 8.89 40.40 -2.34
C THR A 8 7.70 39.91 -3.18
N LEU A 9 7.84 39.93 -4.51
CA LEU A 9 6.97 39.22 -5.47
C LEU A 9 7.82 38.16 -6.19
N LEU A 10 7.17 37.09 -6.67
CA LEU A 10 7.77 36.01 -7.46
C LEU A 10 8.80 35.11 -6.73
N ALA A 11 8.44 34.69 -5.52
CA ALA A 11 8.76 33.34 -5.02
C ALA A 11 7.58 32.36 -5.24
N LEU A 12 6.68 32.67 -6.19
CA LEU A 12 5.79 31.69 -6.80
C LEU A 12 6.64 30.79 -7.70
N THR A 13 7.16 29.70 -7.15
CA THR A 13 7.68 28.60 -7.94
C THR A 13 6.51 27.99 -8.71
N CYS A 14 6.41 28.31 -10.00
CA CYS A 14 5.61 27.51 -10.91
C CYS A 14 6.24 26.10 -10.96
N HIS A 15 5.74 25.18 -10.15
CA HIS A 15 5.86 23.76 -10.45
C HIS A 15 5.16 23.55 -11.80
N ALA A 16 5.96 23.43 -12.85
CA ALA A 16 5.49 22.80 -14.07
C ALA A 16 5.37 21.31 -13.72
N GLN A 17 4.15 20.77 -13.68
CA GLN A 17 3.94 19.39 -13.26
C GLN A 17 4.84 18.44 -14.08
N ALA A 18 5.67 17.66 -13.41
CA ALA A 18 6.66 16.77 -14.01
C ALA A 18 6.02 15.45 -14.48
N LYS A 19 4.79 15.50 -14.99
CA LYS A 19 3.90 14.36 -15.25
C LYS A 19 4.60 13.21 -15.95
N ALA A 20 4.76 12.11 -15.22
CA ALA A 20 5.33 10.88 -15.75
C ALA A 20 4.52 9.65 -15.33
N VAL A 21 4.64 8.61 -16.15
CA VAL A 21 3.98 7.32 -15.99
C VAL A 21 5.06 6.25 -15.93
N PHE A 22 5.07 5.53 -14.83
CA PHE A 22 6.01 4.44 -14.55
C PHE A 22 5.28 3.10 -14.62
N ALA A 23 6.06 2.01 -14.62
CA ALA A 23 5.52 0.68 -14.30
C ALA A 23 6.45 -0.04 -13.32
N TYR A 24 5.88 -0.74 -12.34
CA TYR A 24 6.65 -1.61 -11.46
C TYR A 24 7.21 -2.81 -12.22
N PHE A 25 8.54 -2.94 -12.22
CA PHE A 25 9.24 -4.09 -12.77
C PHE A 25 9.77 -4.93 -11.60
N MET A 26 9.18 -6.11 -11.39
CA MET A 26 9.61 -7.03 -10.35
C MET A 26 10.88 -7.75 -10.80
N LEU A 27 11.98 -7.59 -10.05
CA LEU A 27 13.18 -8.40 -10.27
C LEU A 27 13.03 -9.77 -9.60
N LEU A 28 12.53 -9.75 -8.36
CA LEU A 28 12.36 -10.89 -7.44
C LEU A 28 11.10 -11.72 -7.71
N SER A 29 10.96 -12.80 -6.94
CA SER A 29 9.69 -13.42 -6.54
C SER A 29 9.83 -13.84 -5.07
N THR A 30 8.74 -13.94 -4.31
CA THR A 30 8.85 -14.00 -2.84
C THR A 30 9.31 -15.36 -2.29
N LYS A 31 9.73 -15.34 -1.01
CA LYS A 31 10.45 -16.37 -0.21
C LYS A 31 10.11 -17.86 -0.46
N PRO A 32 11.07 -18.81 -0.35
CA PRO A 32 11.89 -18.94 0.88
C PRO A 32 13.41 -19.14 0.76
N PHE A 33 14.02 -18.99 1.93
CA PHE A 33 15.42 -18.72 2.25
C PHE A 33 16.40 -19.93 2.14
N THR A 34 16.08 -20.97 1.35
CA THR A 34 16.64 -22.32 1.62
C THR A 34 17.21 -23.11 0.43
N TYR A 35 17.25 -22.59 -0.79
CA TYR A 35 17.87 -23.30 -1.94
C TYR A 35 18.78 -22.42 -2.79
N GLN A 36 19.89 -23.01 -3.24
CA GLN A 36 21.02 -22.36 -3.91
C GLN A 36 20.80 -22.18 -5.42
N TYR A 37 19.62 -21.70 -5.82
CA TYR A 37 19.29 -21.36 -7.21
C TYR A 37 18.77 -19.92 -7.26
N HIS A 38 19.06 -19.19 -8.34
CA HIS A 38 18.54 -17.83 -8.51
C HIS A 38 17.05 -17.88 -8.84
N VAL A 39 16.23 -17.28 -7.98
CA VAL A 39 14.79 -17.52 -7.91
C VAL A 39 14.05 -16.18 -7.88
N GLY A 40 13.33 -15.88 -8.96
CA GLY A 40 12.59 -14.62 -9.11
C GLY A 40 12.03 -14.46 -10.52
N ASN A 41 11.57 -13.26 -10.85
CA ASN A 41 10.98 -12.99 -12.17
C ASN A 41 12.06 -12.71 -13.25
N THR A 42 13.26 -12.26 -12.88
CA THR A 42 14.34 -11.90 -13.85
C THR A 42 15.65 -12.72 -13.83
N PRO A 43 15.79 -13.90 -13.18
CA PRO A 43 17.10 -14.52 -12.96
C PRO A 43 17.87 -14.85 -14.25
N ASN A 44 17.16 -15.14 -15.34
CA ASN A 44 17.73 -15.53 -16.63
C ASN A 44 17.67 -14.42 -17.70
N PHE A 45 17.41 -13.16 -17.31
CA PHE A 45 17.36 -12.04 -18.26
C PHE A 45 18.75 -11.67 -18.79
N THR A 46 18.84 -11.44 -20.09
CA THR A 46 19.99 -10.86 -20.78
C THR A 46 19.79 -9.36 -21.04
N ASN A 47 20.84 -8.67 -21.47
CA ASN A 47 20.74 -7.28 -21.95
C ASN A 47 19.72 -7.13 -23.09
N THR A 48 19.56 -8.14 -23.95
CA THR A 48 18.57 -8.14 -25.04
C THR A 48 17.13 -8.23 -24.53
N ASP A 49 16.90 -9.00 -23.45
CA ASP A 49 15.58 -9.11 -22.82
C ASP A 49 15.17 -7.78 -22.17
N TRP A 50 16.10 -7.13 -21.48
CA TRP A 50 15.90 -5.77 -20.96
C TRP A 50 15.62 -4.76 -22.08
N GLN A 51 16.44 -4.73 -23.14
CA GLN A 51 16.21 -3.85 -24.29
C GLN A 51 14.86 -4.09 -24.97
N THR A 52 14.39 -5.35 -25.05
CA THR A 52 13.08 -5.70 -25.61
C THR A 52 11.94 -5.17 -24.74
N ASN A 53 12.00 -5.39 -23.42
CA ASN A 53 10.99 -4.88 -22.48
C ASN A 53 10.97 -3.34 -22.46
N ILE A 54 12.13 -2.70 -22.49
CA ILE A 54 12.27 -1.24 -22.57
C ILE A 54 11.69 -0.69 -23.88
N ALA A 55 11.93 -1.34 -25.02
CA ALA A 55 11.33 -0.94 -26.30
C ALA A 55 9.80 -1.03 -26.25
N LEU A 56 9.25 -2.07 -25.63
CA LEU A 56 7.81 -2.26 -25.43
C LEU A 56 7.19 -1.24 -24.46
N ALA A 57 7.93 -0.80 -23.44
CA ALA A 57 7.49 0.26 -22.53
C ALA A 57 7.51 1.63 -23.21
N LYS A 58 8.56 1.93 -23.99
CA LYS A 58 8.65 3.15 -24.81
C LYS A 58 7.54 3.21 -25.88
N SER A 59 7.21 2.09 -26.53
CA SER A 59 6.07 2.04 -27.46
C SER A 59 4.71 2.23 -26.78
N ALA A 60 4.64 2.04 -25.46
CA ALA A 60 3.46 2.30 -24.63
C ALA A 60 3.50 3.69 -23.95
N HIS A 61 4.48 4.55 -24.27
CA HIS A 61 4.69 5.90 -23.73
C HIS A 61 4.98 5.99 -22.20
N ILE A 62 5.41 4.88 -21.61
CA ILE A 62 5.93 4.81 -20.22
C ILE A 62 7.31 5.49 -20.17
N ASP A 63 7.59 6.29 -19.14
CA ASP A 63 8.83 7.09 -19.02
C ASP A 63 9.97 6.35 -18.31
N ALA A 64 9.63 5.49 -17.35
CA ALA A 64 10.58 4.74 -16.55
C ALA A 64 10.03 3.39 -16.05
N PHE A 65 10.93 2.46 -15.75
CA PHE A 65 10.61 1.33 -14.86
C PHE A 65 11.01 1.65 -13.42
N ALA A 66 10.07 1.39 -12.50
CA ALA A 66 10.31 1.34 -11.08
C ALA A 66 10.82 -0.07 -10.74
N LEU A 67 12.13 -0.23 -10.59
CA LEU A 67 12.76 -1.52 -10.28
C LEU A 67 12.40 -1.92 -8.85
N ASN A 68 11.49 -2.88 -8.69
CA ASN A 68 11.09 -3.42 -7.41
C ASN A 68 12.08 -4.53 -7.00
N MET A 69 12.72 -4.33 -5.84
CA MET A 69 13.87 -5.11 -5.36
C MET A 69 13.75 -5.41 -3.87
N ALA A 70 13.94 -6.67 -3.49
CA ALA A 70 13.94 -7.10 -2.09
C ALA A 70 15.36 -7.20 -1.53
N HIS A 71 15.50 -6.93 -0.22
CA HIS A 71 16.80 -6.89 0.45
C HIS A 71 17.58 -8.21 0.29
N GLY A 72 18.85 -8.13 -0.10
CA GLY A 72 19.75 -9.29 -0.13
C GLY A 72 19.43 -10.37 -1.17
N ASP A 73 18.53 -10.13 -2.12
CA ASP A 73 18.35 -11.04 -3.26
C ASP A 73 19.52 -10.92 -4.24
N SER A 74 20.17 -12.06 -4.51
CA SER A 74 21.24 -12.25 -5.50
C SER A 74 20.89 -11.82 -6.93
N ILE A 75 19.59 -11.76 -7.28
CA ILE A 75 19.15 -11.30 -8.60
C ILE A 75 19.48 -9.82 -8.80
N ASN A 76 19.45 -9.00 -7.73
CA ASN A 76 19.78 -7.58 -7.80
C ASN A 76 21.21 -7.37 -8.34
N ASP A 77 22.17 -8.14 -7.84
CA ASP A 77 23.60 -8.02 -8.18
C ASP A 77 23.88 -8.29 -9.66
N ALA A 78 23.08 -9.17 -10.29
CA ALA A 78 23.19 -9.52 -11.70
C ALA A 78 22.33 -8.64 -12.62
N GLN A 79 21.09 -8.36 -12.23
CA GLN A 79 20.09 -7.77 -13.12
C GLN A 79 20.03 -6.23 -13.07
N VAL A 80 20.39 -5.59 -11.95
CA VAL A 80 20.47 -4.12 -11.89
C VAL A 80 21.53 -3.56 -12.86
N PRO A 81 22.78 -4.09 -12.92
CA PRO A 81 23.75 -3.65 -13.93
C PRO A 81 23.26 -3.83 -15.37
N LEU A 82 22.58 -4.95 -15.68
CA LEU A 82 22.04 -5.24 -17.00
C LEU A 82 20.89 -4.29 -17.38
N ALA A 83 19.99 -4.00 -16.44
CA ALA A 83 18.89 -3.07 -16.66
C ALA A 83 19.43 -1.66 -16.99
N PHE A 84 20.36 -1.13 -16.19
CA PHE A 84 20.94 0.19 -16.42
C PHE A 84 21.72 0.25 -17.74
N ALA A 85 22.55 -0.75 -18.06
CA ALA A 85 23.26 -0.80 -19.34
C ALA A 85 22.30 -0.84 -20.55
N ALA A 86 21.20 -1.60 -20.46
CA ALA A 86 20.17 -1.64 -21.48
C ALA A 86 19.45 -0.29 -21.64
N ALA A 87 19.12 0.37 -20.53
CA ALA A 87 18.41 1.65 -20.50
C ALA A 87 19.25 2.83 -20.99
N GLU A 88 20.53 2.91 -20.61
CA GLU A 88 21.46 3.93 -21.10
C GLU A 88 21.64 3.83 -22.62
N ALA A 89 21.79 2.61 -23.15
CA ALA A 89 21.97 2.35 -24.58
C ALA A 89 20.80 2.85 -25.46
N VAL A 90 19.58 2.95 -24.91
CA VAL A 90 18.37 3.36 -25.66
C VAL A 90 17.72 4.64 -25.12
N LYS A 91 18.35 5.32 -24.15
CA LYS A 91 17.80 6.49 -23.44
C LYS A 91 16.39 6.22 -22.91
N PHE A 92 16.30 5.30 -21.97
CA PHE A 92 15.15 5.04 -21.12
C PHE A 92 15.54 5.32 -19.67
N SER A 93 14.55 5.54 -18.80
CA SER A 93 14.81 5.85 -17.39
C SER A 93 14.50 4.66 -16.49
N LEU A 94 15.23 4.52 -15.39
CA LEU A 94 15.00 3.55 -14.33
C LEU A 94 15.13 4.25 -12.98
N PHE A 95 14.43 3.76 -11.96
CA PHE A 95 14.69 4.13 -10.57
C PHE A 95 14.42 2.97 -9.63
N PHE A 96 14.85 3.10 -8.37
CA PHE A 96 14.66 2.06 -7.38
C PHE A 96 13.35 2.22 -6.61
N SER A 97 12.60 1.13 -6.53
CA SER A 97 11.59 0.91 -5.48
C SER A 97 12.10 -0.18 -4.54
N PHE A 98 12.52 0.23 -3.35
CA PHE A 98 13.01 -0.72 -2.34
C PHE A 98 11.82 -1.42 -1.69
N ASP A 99 11.69 -2.73 -1.90
CA ASP A 99 10.68 -3.56 -1.24
C ASP A 99 11.19 -3.99 0.14
N TYR A 100 10.59 -3.43 1.18
CA TYR A 100 10.87 -3.72 2.59
C TYR A 100 10.06 -4.92 3.13
N ALA A 101 9.11 -5.46 2.37
CA ALA A 101 8.28 -6.59 2.73
C ALA A 101 8.80 -7.93 2.14
N GLY A 102 9.28 -7.93 0.89
CA GLY A 102 9.57 -9.14 0.11
C GLY A 102 10.62 -10.08 0.71
N ASN A 103 11.73 -9.54 1.23
CA ASN A 103 12.72 -10.32 2.01
C ASN A 103 12.88 -9.84 3.46
N GLY A 104 12.23 -8.74 3.84
CA GLY A 104 12.43 -8.03 5.11
C GLY A 104 13.02 -6.63 4.89
N PRO A 105 13.15 -5.83 5.95
CA PRO A 105 13.49 -4.42 5.85
C PRO A 105 14.92 -4.19 5.35
N TRP A 106 15.09 -3.23 4.44
CA TRP A 106 16.41 -2.82 3.95
C TRP A 106 17.19 -2.04 5.02
N PRO A 107 18.44 -2.44 5.34
CA PRO A 107 19.34 -1.61 6.13
C PRO A 107 19.68 -0.32 5.37
N GLN A 108 19.56 0.83 6.05
CA GLN A 108 19.87 2.17 5.53
C GLN A 108 21.19 2.25 4.74
N ALA A 109 22.26 1.61 5.24
CA ALA A 109 23.57 1.58 4.58
C ALA A 109 23.55 0.88 3.21
N ASN A 110 22.74 -0.17 3.04
CA ASN A 110 22.60 -0.87 1.77
C ASN A 110 21.81 -0.02 0.75
N VAL A 111 20.76 0.69 1.21
CA VAL A 111 20.00 1.65 0.40
C VAL A 111 20.92 2.78 -0.08
N LEU A 112 21.70 3.37 0.82
CA LEU A 112 22.66 4.42 0.48
C LEU A 112 23.75 3.92 -0.48
N SER A 113 24.24 2.69 -0.32
CA SER A 113 25.23 2.10 -1.22
C SER A 113 24.68 1.90 -2.64
N LEU A 114 23.44 1.44 -2.80
CA LEU A 114 22.81 1.29 -4.11
C LEU A 114 22.50 2.66 -4.74
N LEU A 115 22.00 3.62 -3.97
CA LEU A 115 21.79 4.98 -4.47
C LEU A 115 23.10 5.59 -4.96
N ASN A 116 24.15 5.61 -4.14
CA ASN A 116 25.46 6.17 -4.52
C ASN A 116 26.09 5.51 -5.76
N ALA A 117 25.77 4.23 -6.03
CA ALA A 117 26.27 3.51 -7.21
C ALA A 117 25.55 3.88 -8.52
N TYR A 118 24.27 4.28 -8.47
CA TYR A 118 23.43 4.40 -9.68
C TYR A 118 22.76 5.76 -9.90
N ILE A 119 22.61 6.64 -8.89
CA ILE A 119 21.94 7.96 -9.08
C ILE A 119 22.65 8.91 -10.05
N SER A 120 23.90 8.61 -10.40
CA SER A 120 24.72 9.32 -11.40
C SER A 120 24.65 8.74 -12.81
N SER A 121 23.95 7.61 -13.01
CA SER A 121 23.72 7.01 -14.34
C SER A 121 22.90 7.93 -15.24
N ALA A 122 23.21 7.93 -16.54
CA ALA A 122 22.45 8.68 -17.53
C ALA A 122 21.03 8.13 -17.76
N ALA A 123 20.73 6.94 -17.23
CA ALA A 123 19.42 6.33 -17.20
C ALA A 123 18.71 6.43 -15.84
N TYR A 124 19.28 7.08 -14.82
CA TYR A 124 18.56 7.24 -13.55
C TYR A 124 17.46 8.31 -13.69
N TYR A 125 16.21 7.98 -13.35
CA TYR A 125 15.09 8.92 -13.46
C TYR A 125 15.25 10.09 -12.48
N ASN A 126 15.13 11.31 -12.99
CA ASN A 126 15.42 12.54 -12.28
C ASN A 126 14.31 13.57 -12.49
N VAL A 127 13.85 14.18 -11.39
CA VAL A 127 12.87 15.29 -11.40
C VAL A 127 13.58 16.53 -10.87
N ASP A 128 13.63 17.61 -11.67
CA ASP A 128 14.40 18.83 -11.35
C ASP A 128 15.87 18.56 -10.92
N LYS A 129 16.50 17.56 -11.55
CA LYS A 129 17.87 17.06 -11.24
C LYS A 129 18.02 16.42 -9.85
N LYS A 130 16.91 16.01 -9.23
CA LYS A 130 16.89 15.15 -8.04
C LYS A 130 16.61 13.70 -8.45
N PRO A 131 17.42 12.73 -8.01
CA PRO A 131 17.15 11.31 -8.26
C PRO A 131 15.80 10.90 -7.65
N PHE A 132 14.92 10.26 -8.42
CA PHE A 132 13.63 9.81 -7.93
C PHE A 132 13.77 8.46 -7.22
N VAL A 133 13.10 8.26 -6.08
CA VAL A 133 13.17 6.99 -5.31
C VAL A 133 11.82 6.68 -4.67
N SER A 134 11.43 5.40 -4.66
CA SER A 134 10.24 4.92 -3.94
C SER A 134 10.54 3.72 -3.03
N THR A 135 9.52 3.25 -2.32
CA THR A 135 9.52 1.95 -1.63
C THR A 135 8.27 1.17 -1.99
N PHE A 136 8.29 -0.13 -1.70
CA PHE A 136 7.08 -0.85 -1.33
C PHE A 136 7.15 -1.16 0.17
N GLU A 137 6.18 -0.64 0.93
CA GLU A 137 6.14 -0.66 2.39
C GLU A 137 7.43 -0.09 3.03
N GLY A 138 7.74 -0.50 4.27
CA GLY A 138 8.85 -0.01 5.08
C GLY A 138 8.56 1.16 6.05
N PRO A 139 7.34 1.40 6.56
CA PRO A 139 7.07 2.55 7.45
C PRO A 139 7.87 2.53 8.75
N ALA A 140 8.28 1.36 9.24
CA ALA A 140 9.16 1.24 10.40
C ALA A 140 10.52 1.93 10.18
N ASN A 141 11.04 1.88 8.94
CA ASN A 141 12.28 2.50 8.49
C ASN A 141 12.12 3.95 7.98
N ALA A 142 10.97 4.59 8.25
CA ALA A 142 10.71 5.97 7.83
C ALA A 142 11.80 6.97 8.27
N ILE A 143 12.36 6.80 9.46
CA ILE A 143 13.40 7.69 10.03
C ILE A 143 14.68 7.69 9.17
N ASP A 144 15.08 6.52 8.67
CA ASP A 144 16.27 6.32 7.81
C ASP A 144 16.26 7.28 6.60
N TRP A 145 15.06 7.57 6.07
CA TRP A 145 14.87 8.43 4.92
C TRP A 145 15.12 9.91 5.19
N ILE A 146 15.18 10.37 6.44
CA ILE A 146 15.62 11.74 6.77
C ILE A 146 17.06 11.95 6.30
N GLU A 147 17.96 11.04 6.68
CA GLU A 147 19.37 11.10 6.33
C GLU A 147 19.61 10.71 4.86
N LEU A 148 18.92 9.69 4.32
CA LEU A 148 19.05 9.32 2.90
C LEU A 148 18.68 10.48 1.98
N LYS A 149 17.58 11.21 2.26
CA LYS A 149 17.19 12.42 1.52
C LYS A 149 18.24 13.53 1.66
N ALA A 150 18.80 13.73 2.86
CA ALA A 150 19.81 14.76 3.11
C ALA A 150 21.15 14.50 2.40
N ILE A 151 21.60 13.23 2.33
CA ILE A 151 22.86 12.85 1.67
C ILE A 151 22.71 12.82 0.14
N THR A 152 21.62 12.23 -0.38
CA THR A 152 21.47 11.98 -1.82
C THR A 152 20.71 13.08 -2.58
N ASN A 153 20.06 14.01 -1.86
CA ASN A 153 19.16 15.02 -2.44
C ASN A 153 18.04 14.40 -3.31
N CYS A 154 17.61 13.18 -3.00
CA CYS A 154 16.59 12.46 -3.76
C CYS A 154 15.18 13.05 -3.58
N LEU A 155 14.34 12.88 -4.60
CA LEU A 155 12.90 13.09 -4.52
C LEU A 155 12.23 11.77 -4.14
N PHE A 156 11.71 11.69 -2.92
CA PHE A 156 11.22 10.44 -2.34
C PHE A 156 9.68 10.33 -2.38
N TYR A 157 9.18 9.18 -2.84
CA TYR A 157 7.77 8.80 -2.93
C TYR A 157 7.56 7.41 -2.28
N PRO A 158 7.44 7.32 -0.93
CA PRO A 158 7.22 6.04 -0.25
C PRO A 158 5.81 5.51 -0.48
N ASP A 159 5.66 4.19 -0.59
CA ASP A 159 4.36 3.51 -0.49
C ASP A 159 4.20 2.92 0.90
N TYR A 160 3.54 3.65 1.80
CA TYR A 160 3.24 3.21 3.17
C TYR A 160 1.74 2.93 3.34
N PHE A 161 1.13 2.22 2.39
CA PHE A 161 -0.31 2.02 2.33
C PHE A 161 -0.88 1.35 3.59
N SER A 162 -0.10 0.48 4.25
CA SER A 162 -0.47 -0.22 5.49
C SER A 162 -0.85 0.73 6.64
N LEU A 163 -0.30 1.94 6.66
CA LEU A 163 -0.61 2.95 7.68
C LEU A 163 -1.92 3.71 7.42
N GLY A 164 -2.41 3.71 6.18
CA GLY A 164 -3.47 4.59 5.71
C GLY A 164 -3.02 6.06 5.59
N ALA A 165 -3.69 6.82 4.72
CA ALA A 165 -3.18 8.09 4.17
C ALA A 165 -2.57 9.05 5.19
N LYS A 166 -3.29 9.41 6.25
CA LYS A 166 -2.81 10.38 7.26
C LYS A 166 -1.49 9.98 7.90
N ASN A 167 -1.35 8.71 8.23
CA ASN A 167 -0.19 8.18 8.94
C ASN A 167 0.96 7.92 7.96
N ALA A 168 0.64 7.44 6.74
CA ALA A 168 1.57 7.31 5.63
C ALA A 168 2.27 8.65 5.28
N LEU A 169 1.53 9.75 5.24
CA LEU A 169 2.06 11.11 5.00
C LEU A 169 2.93 11.66 6.13
N LEU A 170 2.66 11.28 7.39
CA LEU A 170 3.53 11.60 8.53
C LEU A 170 4.84 10.79 8.47
N ALA A 171 4.73 9.50 8.16
CA ALA A 171 5.87 8.61 7.98
C ALA A 171 6.75 9.02 6.77
N GLY A 172 6.19 9.49 5.65
CA GLY A 172 6.97 9.99 4.51
C GLY A 172 7.89 11.20 4.81
N GLY A 173 7.56 11.95 5.88
CA GLY A 173 8.44 12.99 6.43
C GLY A 173 9.60 12.47 7.27
N GLY A 174 9.53 11.21 7.70
CA GLY A 174 10.46 10.55 8.60
C GLY A 174 9.97 10.42 10.05
N ALA A 175 8.71 10.74 10.33
CA ALA A 175 8.14 10.64 11.67
C ALA A 175 7.42 9.30 11.88
N GLN A 176 7.94 8.43 12.75
CA GLN A 176 7.17 7.28 13.24
C GLN A 176 5.90 7.76 13.96
N VAL A 177 4.78 7.04 13.75
CA VAL A 177 3.44 7.51 14.10
C VAL A 177 2.96 6.98 15.46
N ASP A 178 3.65 5.99 16.02
CA ASP A 178 3.31 5.32 17.28
C ASP A 178 3.69 6.15 18.51
N GLY A 179 2.86 7.15 18.83
CA GLY A 179 2.93 7.83 20.12
C GLY A 179 2.22 9.19 20.21
N PRO A 180 2.16 9.77 21.42
CA PRO A 180 1.54 11.08 21.66
C PRO A 180 2.25 12.25 20.96
N PHE A 181 3.47 12.03 20.45
CA PHE A 181 4.33 13.04 19.79
C PHE A 181 3.77 13.61 18.47
N SER A 182 2.75 12.98 17.88
CA SER A 182 2.02 13.42 16.66
C SER A 182 1.47 14.87 16.69
N LYS A 183 1.52 15.54 17.86
CA LYS A 183 0.95 16.87 18.13
C LYS A 183 1.97 18.02 18.24
N SER A 184 3.27 17.81 18.07
CA SER A 184 4.25 18.92 18.12
C SER A 184 4.19 19.81 16.87
N SER A 185 3.75 21.06 17.03
CA SER A 185 3.61 22.05 15.95
C SER A 185 4.93 22.44 15.29
N ILE A 186 6.05 22.40 16.02
CA ILE A 186 7.37 22.77 15.51
C ILE A 186 7.98 21.64 14.67
N LEU A 187 7.83 20.39 15.10
CA LEU A 187 8.29 19.23 14.31
C LEU A 187 7.51 19.14 12.99
N ARG A 188 6.23 19.52 12.99
CA ARG A 188 5.43 19.71 11.78
C ARG A 188 6.05 20.73 10.83
N LEU A 189 6.42 21.94 11.26
CA LEU A 189 6.93 22.96 10.33
C LEU A 189 8.24 22.57 9.61
N VAL A 190 9.03 21.63 10.16
CA VAL A 190 10.35 21.25 9.60
C VAL A 190 10.30 19.98 8.74
N LEU A 191 9.39 19.05 9.03
CA LEU A 191 9.31 17.75 8.31
C LEU A 191 8.24 17.70 7.19
N LEU A 192 7.36 18.70 7.09
CA LEU A 192 6.15 18.66 6.24
C LEU A 192 6.34 19.11 4.78
N HIS A 193 7.36 18.57 4.10
CA HIS A 193 7.39 18.51 2.63
C HIS A 193 7.52 17.03 2.24
N THR A 194 6.38 16.33 2.24
CA THR A 194 6.28 14.87 2.08
C THR A 194 5.46 14.54 0.84
N ASN A 195 6.08 13.92 -0.17
CA ASN A 195 5.33 13.27 -1.23
C ASN A 195 4.90 11.87 -0.76
N ILE A 196 3.95 11.28 -1.47
CA ILE A 196 3.41 9.96 -1.11
C ILE A 196 3.02 9.16 -2.36
N HIS A 197 3.40 7.89 -2.38
CA HIS A 197 2.84 6.91 -3.30
C HIS A 197 1.69 6.18 -2.61
N GLN A 198 0.62 5.96 -3.35
CA GLN A 198 -0.37 4.95 -3.03
C GLN A 198 -0.21 3.84 -4.06
N GLY A 199 0.53 2.79 -3.71
CA GLY A 199 0.84 1.67 -4.61
C GLY A 199 -0.17 0.53 -4.57
N TRP A 200 -0.77 0.27 -3.41
CA TRP A 200 -1.48 -0.99 -3.15
C TRP A 200 -2.98 -0.87 -2.81
N ALA A 201 -3.69 0.06 -3.44
CA ALA A 201 -5.16 0.13 -3.37
C ALA A 201 -5.77 0.53 -4.73
N ALA A 202 -5.24 -0.06 -5.81
CA ALA A 202 -5.68 0.19 -7.18
C ALA A 202 -7.00 -0.51 -7.56
N TRP A 203 -7.60 -1.28 -6.64
CA TRP A 203 -8.67 -2.25 -6.89
C TRP A 203 -9.95 -1.97 -6.07
N PRO A 204 -11.15 -2.35 -6.56
CA PRO A 204 -12.42 -2.00 -5.94
C PRO A 204 -12.81 -2.93 -4.78
N TRP A 205 -13.84 -2.54 -4.03
CA TRP A 205 -14.36 -3.33 -2.91
C TRP A 205 -15.52 -4.23 -3.37
N GLY A 206 -15.31 -5.55 -3.34
CA GLY A 206 -16.35 -6.52 -3.69
C GLY A 206 -16.89 -6.29 -5.11
N ASN A 207 -18.22 -6.29 -5.25
CA ASN A 207 -18.91 -6.15 -6.54
C ASN A 207 -19.07 -4.70 -7.05
N THR A 208 -18.37 -3.72 -6.46
CA THR A 208 -18.49 -2.30 -6.85
C THR A 208 -17.59 -1.94 -8.05
N ASP A 209 -17.95 -0.88 -8.77
CA ASP A 209 -17.01 -0.19 -9.68
C ASP A 209 -15.96 0.58 -8.86
N MET A 210 -14.81 0.87 -9.46
CA MET A 210 -13.71 1.53 -8.75
C MET A 210 -14.03 3.00 -8.43
N ASN A 211 -13.49 3.52 -7.33
CA ASN A 211 -13.74 4.87 -6.82
C ASN A 211 -12.44 5.56 -6.38
N THR A 212 -12.51 6.88 -6.14
CA THR A 212 -11.35 7.70 -5.75
C THR A 212 -11.32 8.08 -4.27
N TYR A 213 -12.05 7.39 -3.37
CA TYR A 213 -12.11 7.82 -1.96
C TYR A 213 -10.77 7.66 -1.25
N VAL A 214 -9.99 6.65 -1.62
CA VAL A 214 -8.62 6.47 -1.13
C VAL A 214 -7.74 7.61 -1.64
N ASP A 215 -7.69 7.87 -2.95
CA ASP A 215 -6.88 8.94 -3.56
C ASP A 215 -7.23 10.33 -2.98
N ALA A 216 -8.52 10.63 -2.82
CA ALA A 216 -9.01 11.88 -2.25
C ALA A 216 -8.64 12.04 -0.75
N SER A 217 -8.40 10.95 -0.02
CA SER A 217 -7.93 11.02 1.36
C SER A 217 -6.45 11.45 1.43
N TYR A 218 -5.60 10.96 0.53
CA TYR A 218 -4.21 11.44 0.41
C TYR A 218 -4.17 12.91 0.00
N SER A 219 -4.96 13.32 -1.00
CA SER A 219 -5.08 14.72 -1.39
C SER A 219 -5.55 15.61 -0.23
N GLN A 220 -6.55 15.22 0.57
CA GLN A 220 -6.96 16.03 1.73
C GLN A 220 -5.77 16.34 2.65
N PHE A 221 -5.00 15.32 3.01
CA PHE A 221 -3.87 15.50 3.93
C PHE A 221 -2.69 16.24 3.29
N LEU A 222 -2.45 16.10 1.97
CA LEU A 222 -1.53 16.97 1.23
C LEU A 222 -1.96 18.45 1.30
N ASN A 223 -3.25 18.75 1.11
CA ASN A 223 -3.77 20.12 1.24
C ASN A 223 -3.72 20.65 2.69
N GLU A 224 -3.73 19.79 3.72
CA GLU A 224 -3.47 20.17 5.12
C GLU A 224 -1.98 20.45 5.41
N VAL A 225 -1.08 19.98 4.53
CA VAL A 225 0.39 20.02 4.67
C VAL A 225 1.00 21.18 3.87
N TYR A 226 0.75 21.21 2.56
CA TYR A 226 1.27 22.21 1.61
C TYR A 226 0.38 23.46 1.52
N GLY A 227 -0.87 23.36 2.00
CA GLY A 227 -1.91 24.34 1.73
C GLY A 227 -2.58 24.12 0.37
N GLY A 228 -3.81 24.60 0.23
CA GLY A 228 -4.59 24.42 -1.00
C GLY A 228 -6.09 24.57 -0.78
N ASN A 229 -6.87 24.12 -1.77
CA ASN A 229 -8.33 24.17 -1.83
C ASN A 229 -9.00 22.79 -1.63
N GLY A 230 -8.23 21.73 -1.44
CA GLY A 230 -8.71 20.34 -1.43
C GLY A 230 -8.70 19.65 -2.79
N SER A 231 -7.90 20.12 -3.76
CA SER A 231 -7.67 19.47 -5.06
C SER A 231 -6.20 19.30 -5.45
N ASP A 232 -5.24 19.58 -4.55
CA ASP A 232 -3.83 19.31 -4.84
C ASP A 232 -3.50 17.81 -4.89
N PHE A 233 -2.84 17.38 -5.96
CA PHE A 233 -2.24 16.06 -6.16
C PHE A 233 -0.79 16.15 -6.71
N SER A 234 -0.16 17.33 -6.66
CA SER A 234 1.22 17.58 -7.14
C SER A 234 2.33 16.86 -6.35
N HIS A 235 1.94 16.23 -5.23
CA HIS A 235 2.80 15.43 -4.36
C HIS A 235 2.29 13.98 -4.22
N TYR A 236 1.46 13.50 -5.16
CA TYR A 236 0.81 12.18 -5.14
C TYR A 236 1.20 11.33 -6.35
N MET A 237 1.62 10.08 -6.09
CA MET A 237 1.80 9.04 -7.12
C MET A 237 0.68 8.00 -7.04
N MET A 238 -0.15 7.95 -8.08
CA MET A 238 -1.37 7.15 -8.17
C MET A 238 -1.12 5.77 -8.78
N ALA A 239 -1.53 4.69 -8.10
CA ALA A 239 -1.52 3.36 -8.72
C ALA A 239 -2.67 3.15 -9.72
N ILE A 240 -2.35 2.51 -10.84
CA ILE A 240 -3.30 1.99 -11.84
C ILE A 240 -2.97 0.53 -12.10
N SER A 241 -3.98 -0.33 -12.10
CA SER A 241 -3.85 -1.77 -12.36
C SER A 241 -5.03 -2.25 -13.23
N PRO A 242 -4.85 -3.23 -14.13
CA PRO A 242 -5.93 -3.68 -15.01
C PRO A 242 -6.81 -4.77 -14.38
N TRP A 243 -6.27 -5.57 -13.46
CA TRP A 243 -6.87 -6.78 -12.89
C TRP A 243 -6.23 -7.10 -11.54
N PHE A 244 -6.70 -8.13 -10.82
CA PHE A 244 -5.95 -8.82 -9.78
C PHE A 244 -6.48 -10.24 -9.57
N PHE A 245 -5.60 -11.24 -9.60
CA PHE A 245 -5.90 -12.58 -9.09
C PHE A 245 -4.62 -13.31 -8.71
N THR A 246 -4.62 -13.91 -7.52
CA THR A 246 -3.54 -14.76 -7.05
C THR A 246 -4.09 -16.03 -6.38
N ASN A 247 -3.43 -17.16 -6.63
CA ASN A 247 -3.61 -18.41 -5.89
C ASN A 247 -2.22 -19.03 -5.71
N LEU A 248 -1.51 -18.49 -4.71
CA LEU A 248 -0.15 -18.85 -4.30
C LEU A 248 -0.14 -19.21 -2.79
N PRO A 249 -0.67 -20.38 -2.39
CA PRO A 249 -0.72 -20.78 -0.98
C PRO A 249 0.65 -20.85 -0.28
N GLY A 250 1.73 -21.05 -1.03
CA GLY A 250 3.11 -20.98 -0.54
C GLY A 250 3.54 -19.59 -0.05
N PHE A 251 2.82 -18.53 -0.46
CA PHE A 251 3.00 -17.14 -0.02
C PHE A 251 1.87 -16.65 0.91
N HIS A 252 0.95 -17.54 1.33
CA HIS A 252 -0.30 -17.16 2.02
C HIS A 252 -1.17 -16.19 1.19
N LYS A 253 -1.18 -16.32 -0.15
CA LYS A 253 -2.01 -15.50 -1.04
C LYS A 253 -3.02 -16.35 -1.80
N ASN A 254 -4.31 -16.06 -1.66
CA ASN A 254 -5.37 -16.72 -2.43
C ASN A 254 -6.65 -15.86 -2.52
N TRP A 255 -6.64 -14.83 -3.36
CA TRP A 255 -7.78 -13.93 -3.53
C TRP A 255 -7.81 -13.25 -4.90
N LEU A 256 -8.93 -12.61 -5.22
CA LEU A 256 -9.09 -11.69 -6.34
C LEU A 256 -9.73 -10.37 -5.90
N TRP A 257 -9.51 -9.31 -6.69
CA TRP A 257 -10.37 -8.13 -6.69
C TRP A 257 -11.04 -7.99 -8.06
N ARG A 258 -12.23 -7.40 -8.10
CA ARG A 258 -13.00 -7.26 -9.34
C ARG A 258 -12.25 -6.39 -10.37
N GLY A 259 -11.80 -7.01 -11.45
CA GLY A 259 -11.11 -6.32 -12.55
C GLY A 259 -12.00 -5.89 -13.72
N ASP A 260 -13.25 -6.37 -13.76
CA ASP A 260 -14.28 -6.19 -14.80
C ASP A 260 -14.20 -4.87 -15.60
N SER A 261 -14.33 -3.73 -14.93
CA SER A 261 -14.28 -2.37 -15.51
C SER A 261 -12.95 -1.63 -15.24
N LEU A 262 -12.03 -2.26 -14.50
CA LEU A 262 -11.04 -1.56 -13.67
C LEU A 262 -10.03 -0.73 -14.46
N TRP A 263 -9.53 -1.28 -15.56
CA TRP A 263 -8.59 -0.58 -16.43
C TRP A 263 -9.19 0.71 -17.01
N TYR A 264 -10.48 0.70 -17.38
CA TYR A 264 -11.15 1.93 -17.81
C TYR A 264 -11.31 2.90 -16.64
N ASP A 265 -11.84 2.43 -15.50
CA ASP A 265 -12.17 3.30 -14.37
C ASP A 265 -10.93 4.00 -13.79
N ARG A 266 -9.81 3.30 -13.53
CA ARG A 266 -8.58 3.94 -13.01
C ARG A 266 -7.97 4.94 -13.99
N TRP A 267 -7.99 4.68 -15.30
CA TRP A 267 -7.49 5.63 -16.30
C TRP A 267 -8.39 6.85 -16.47
N ALA A 268 -9.71 6.67 -16.44
CA ALA A 268 -10.66 7.78 -16.39
C ALA A 268 -10.46 8.63 -15.13
N GLN A 269 -10.25 8.00 -13.97
CA GLN A 269 -9.94 8.68 -12.71
C GLN A 269 -8.60 9.43 -12.76
N ALA A 270 -7.54 8.85 -13.32
CA ALA A 270 -6.23 9.52 -13.39
C ALA A 270 -6.24 10.75 -14.31
N ASN A 271 -6.91 10.67 -15.47
CA ASN A 271 -7.17 11.83 -16.33
C ASN A 271 -7.97 12.93 -15.62
N TYR A 272 -8.73 12.59 -14.57
CA TYR A 272 -9.72 13.46 -13.93
C TYR A 272 -9.25 14.05 -12.58
N LEU A 273 -8.40 13.32 -11.85
CA LEU A 273 -7.67 13.75 -10.65
C LEU A 273 -6.37 14.51 -10.98
N GLN A 274 -5.72 14.20 -12.11
CA GLN A 274 -4.47 14.82 -12.56
C GLN A 274 -3.31 14.70 -11.54
N PRO A 275 -2.95 13.48 -11.10
CA PRO A 275 -1.83 13.26 -10.18
C PRO A 275 -0.48 13.67 -10.78
N GLU A 276 0.50 13.98 -9.94
CA GLU A 276 1.86 14.29 -10.40
C GLU A 276 2.53 13.11 -11.11
N PHE A 277 2.29 11.90 -10.60
CA PHE A 277 2.81 10.67 -11.17
C PHE A 277 1.76 9.56 -11.21
N ILE A 278 1.87 8.68 -12.19
CA ILE A 278 1.13 7.42 -12.27
C ILE A 278 2.14 6.28 -12.19
N ASN A 279 1.82 5.23 -11.43
CA ASN A 279 2.57 3.98 -11.46
C ASN A 279 1.65 2.83 -11.87
N ILE A 280 2.01 2.12 -12.94
CA ILE A 280 1.28 0.94 -13.40
C ILE A 280 1.75 -0.27 -12.60
N VAL A 281 0.80 -0.87 -11.89
CA VAL A 281 0.96 -2.07 -11.06
C VAL A 281 0.38 -3.24 -11.88
N THR A 282 1.18 -3.96 -12.68
CA THR A 282 2.66 -3.98 -12.81
C THR A 282 3.09 -4.22 -14.27
N TRP A 283 4.39 -4.17 -14.56
CA TRP A 283 4.93 -4.69 -15.81
C TRP A 283 4.88 -6.24 -15.87
N ASN A 284 5.47 -6.96 -14.91
CA ASN A 284 5.75 -8.41 -15.04
C ASN A 284 5.41 -9.27 -13.81
N ASP A 285 4.44 -8.88 -12.98
CA ASP A 285 3.98 -9.76 -11.90
C ASP A 285 2.89 -10.74 -12.37
N PHE A 286 3.34 -11.89 -12.89
CA PHE A 286 2.47 -12.99 -13.32
C PHE A 286 1.79 -13.72 -12.16
N GLY A 287 2.33 -13.64 -10.94
CA GLY A 287 1.79 -14.34 -9.77
C GLY A 287 0.51 -13.72 -9.23
N GLU A 288 0.31 -12.42 -9.47
CA GLU A 288 -0.84 -11.64 -8.98
C GLU A 288 -1.75 -11.14 -10.13
N SER A 289 -1.51 -11.65 -11.35
CA SER A 289 -2.33 -11.46 -12.56
C SER A 289 -2.63 -10.00 -12.93
N HIS A 290 -1.65 -9.11 -12.73
CA HIS A 290 -1.77 -7.68 -13.05
C HIS A 290 -0.62 -7.15 -13.90
N TYR A 291 0.06 -8.02 -14.62
CA TYR A 291 1.12 -7.67 -15.58
C TYR A 291 0.54 -6.97 -16.82
N ILE A 292 1.30 -6.07 -17.43
CA ILE A 292 1.04 -5.53 -18.78
C ILE A 292 2.18 -5.81 -19.76
N GLY A 293 3.28 -6.39 -19.30
CA GLY A 293 4.40 -6.85 -20.12
C GLY A 293 4.07 -8.16 -20.85
N PRO A 294 4.89 -8.53 -21.85
CA PRO A 294 4.68 -9.74 -22.64
C PRO A 294 4.80 -11.00 -21.79
N LEU A 295 4.03 -12.04 -22.14
CA LEU A 295 4.16 -13.38 -21.55
C LEU A 295 5.55 -13.97 -21.82
N ASP A 296 6.22 -14.46 -20.78
CA ASP A 296 7.55 -15.07 -20.86
C ASP A 296 7.68 -16.19 -19.81
N GLU A 297 7.81 -17.42 -20.27
CA GLU A 297 7.85 -18.61 -19.41
C GLU A 297 9.03 -18.63 -18.44
N ARG A 298 10.11 -17.90 -18.74
CA ARG A 298 11.30 -17.77 -17.88
C ARG A 298 11.01 -17.00 -16.59
N GLN A 299 9.90 -16.27 -16.53
CA GLN A 299 9.47 -15.46 -15.38
C GLN A 299 8.42 -16.17 -14.49
N TYR A 300 7.92 -17.35 -14.89
CA TYR A 300 6.85 -18.07 -14.18
C TYR A 300 7.30 -18.84 -12.92
N TYR A 301 8.49 -18.58 -12.38
CA TYR A 301 8.98 -19.31 -11.22
C TYR A 301 8.13 -19.05 -9.96
N ALA A 302 7.45 -17.89 -9.87
CA ALA A 302 6.49 -17.54 -8.83
C ALA A 302 5.45 -18.63 -8.54
N PHE A 303 4.90 -19.26 -9.60
CA PHE A 303 3.90 -20.33 -9.47
C PHE A 303 4.46 -21.59 -8.79
N GLN A 304 5.77 -21.87 -8.95
CA GLN A 304 6.43 -23.00 -8.30
C GLN A 304 6.70 -22.74 -6.81
N ILE A 305 7.25 -21.56 -6.46
CA ILE A 305 7.52 -21.22 -5.05
C ILE A 305 6.20 -21.08 -4.27
N GLY A 306 5.27 -20.34 -4.86
CA GLY A 306 3.93 -20.07 -4.33
C GLY A 306 3.02 -21.30 -4.34
N LYS A 307 3.46 -22.46 -4.86
CA LYS A 307 2.71 -23.72 -4.88
C LYS A 307 1.32 -23.56 -5.51
N ALA A 308 1.24 -22.84 -6.63
CA ALA A 308 -0.01 -22.65 -7.36
C ALA A 308 -0.62 -24.00 -7.76
N PRO A 309 -1.96 -24.15 -7.76
CA PRO A 309 -2.60 -25.39 -8.22
C PRO A 309 -2.33 -25.66 -9.71
N TYR A 310 -2.15 -24.60 -10.50
CA TYR A 310 -1.66 -24.58 -11.88
C TYR A 310 -1.22 -23.15 -12.23
N ASN A 311 -0.55 -22.95 -13.38
CA ASN A 311 -0.21 -21.61 -13.85
C ASN A 311 -1.39 -20.97 -14.58
N TYR A 312 -2.01 -19.96 -13.94
CA TYR A 312 -3.17 -19.24 -14.45
C TYR A 312 -2.85 -18.07 -15.41
N ALA A 313 -1.57 -17.77 -15.68
CA ALA A 313 -1.15 -16.77 -16.69
C ALA A 313 -0.93 -17.36 -18.10
N LEU A 314 -0.98 -18.70 -18.27
CA LEU A 314 -0.84 -19.36 -19.57
C LEU A 314 -1.95 -18.96 -20.56
N ASP A 315 -1.57 -18.40 -21.71
CA ASP A 315 -2.48 -17.87 -22.75
C ASP A 315 -3.47 -16.80 -22.18
N MET A 316 -2.95 -15.95 -21.29
CA MET A 316 -3.62 -14.74 -20.80
C MET A 316 -2.79 -13.49 -21.17
N PRO A 317 -2.79 -13.03 -22.44
CA PRO A 317 -1.90 -11.97 -22.91
C PRO A 317 -2.41 -10.57 -22.51
N HIS A 318 -2.23 -10.22 -21.23
CA HIS A 318 -2.63 -8.91 -20.66
C HIS A 318 -1.94 -7.72 -21.31
N ASP A 319 -0.82 -7.96 -21.99
CA ASP A 319 -0.10 -6.94 -22.75
C ASP A 319 -0.92 -6.33 -23.90
N CYS A 320 -2.00 -6.99 -24.30
CA CYS A 320 -3.05 -6.46 -25.18
C CYS A 320 -3.73 -5.19 -24.61
N TRP A 321 -3.74 -4.94 -23.30
CA TRP A 321 -4.21 -3.67 -22.73
C TRP A 321 -3.26 -2.48 -23.02
N ARG A 322 -1.98 -2.73 -23.34
CA ARG A 322 -1.01 -1.66 -23.61
C ARG A 322 -1.33 -0.82 -24.84
N VAL A 323 -2.12 -1.34 -25.79
CA VAL A 323 -2.47 -0.60 -27.02
C VAL A 323 -3.27 0.67 -26.77
N LEU A 324 -3.90 0.80 -25.60
CA LEU A 324 -4.60 2.02 -25.18
C LEU A 324 -3.66 3.05 -24.54
N LEU A 325 -2.48 2.63 -24.06
CA LEU A 325 -1.59 3.47 -23.24
C LEU A 325 -1.05 4.70 -23.97
N PRO A 326 -0.62 4.68 -25.25
CA PRO A 326 -0.15 5.88 -25.93
C PRO A 326 -1.17 7.03 -25.88
N TYR A 327 -2.42 6.77 -26.27
CA TYR A 327 -3.50 7.76 -26.22
C TYR A 327 -3.82 8.20 -24.78
N LEU A 328 -3.88 7.27 -23.83
CA LEU A 328 -4.21 7.55 -22.42
C LEU A 328 -3.13 8.40 -21.74
N ILE A 329 -1.86 8.02 -21.89
CA ILE A 329 -0.71 8.72 -21.30
C ILE A 329 -0.51 10.08 -21.96
N ASP A 330 -0.64 10.18 -23.28
CA ASP A 330 -0.54 11.47 -23.97
C ASP A 330 -1.68 12.42 -23.56
N THR A 331 -2.89 11.91 -23.34
CA THR A 331 -4.02 12.70 -22.83
C THR A 331 -3.77 13.18 -21.39
N TYR A 332 -3.29 12.28 -20.52
CA TYR A 332 -2.91 12.61 -19.13
C TYR A 332 -1.82 13.70 -19.07
N LYS A 333 -0.75 13.55 -19.87
CA LYS A 333 0.38 14.49 -19.91
C LYS A 333 0.00 15.83 -20.55
N ASN A 334 -0.59 15.80 -21.74
CA ASN A 334 -0.71 16.97 -22.63
C ASN A 334 -2.08 17.65 -22.63
N ASP A 335 -2.97 17.36 -21.68
CA ASP A 335 -4.39 17.80 -21.60
C ASP A 335 -5.30 17.21 -22.70
N VAL A 336 -4.75 16.74 -23.82
CA VAL A 336 -5.47 16.10 -24.92
C VAL A 336 -4.52 15.26 -25.78
N SER A 337 -5.02 14.17 -26.35
CA SER A 337 -4.37 13.45 -27.46
C SER A 337 -5.36 13.21 -28.60
N THR A 338 -4.86 12.93 -29.80
CA THR A 338 -5.66 12.67 -31.00
C THR A 338 -5.70 11.18 -31.29
N ILE A 339 -6.89 10.62 -31.46
CA ILE A 339 -7.06 9.24 -31.90
C ILE A 339 -6.76 9.17 -33.40
N THR A 340 -5.72 8.43 -33.75
CA THR A 340 -5.27 8.20 -35.14
C THR A 340 -5.80 6.89 -35.73
N GLN A 341 -6.32 5.99 -34.90
CA GLN A 341 -6.89 4.71 -35.30
C GLN A 341 -7.93 4.24 -34.28
N GLU A 342 -9.09 3.74 -34.73
CA GLU A 342 -10.03 3.05 -33.85
C GLU A 342 -9.43 1.70 -33.44
N ILE A 343 -9.58 1.33 -32.17
CA ILE A 343 -9.09 0.06 -31.62
C ILE A 343 -10.25 -0.60 -30.87
N LEU A 344 -10.37 -1.93 -30.96
CA LEU A 344 -11.19 -2.71 -30.04
C LEU A 344 -10.24 -3.48 -29.11
N VAL A 345 -10.41 -3.34 -27.80
CA VAL A 345 -9.75 -4.18 -26.78
C VAL A 345 -10.86 -4.88 -26.00
N GLY A 346 -10.78 -6.20 -25.84
CA GLY A 346 -11.79 -7.00 -25.15
C GLY A 346 -11.17 -8.01 -24.19
N TRP A 347 -11.83 -8.26 -23.06
CA TRP A 347 -11.37 -9.19 -22.03
C TRP A 347 -12.51 -9.93 -21.32
N TYR A 348 -12.22 -11.16 -20.88
CA TYR A 348 -13.13 -12.02 -20.12
C TYR A 348 -12.40 -13.20 -19.50
N ARG A 349 -12.94 -13.77 -18.42
CA ARG A 349 -12.52 -15.10 -17.92
C ARG A 349 -12.99 -16.17 -18.91
N PRO A 350 -12.12 -17.03 -19.44
CA PRO A 350 -12.55 -18.15 -20.31
C PRO A 350 -13.40 -19.18 -19.56
N ASP A 351 -13.22 -19.28 -18.24
CA ASP A 351 -14.01 -20.12 -17.35
C ASP A 351 -15.11 -19.24 -16.71
N PRO A 352 -16.41 -19.39 -17.06
CA PRO A 352 -17.51 -18.66 -16.43
C PRO A 352 -17.98 -19.38 -15.16
N VAL A 353 -18.62 -18.67 -14.23
CA VAL A 353 -19.19 -19.27 -13.02
C VAL A 353 -20.52 -19.96 -13.34
N ALA A 354 -21.35 -19.34 -14.19
CA ALA A 354 -22.65 -19.86 -14.61
C ALA A 354 -22.52 -21.19 -15.37
N GLY A 355 -23.04 -22.26 -14.78
CA GLY A 355 -23.01 -23.60 -15.37
C GLY A 355 -21.67 -24.35 -15.18
N SER A 356 -20.69 -23.75 -14.50
CA SER A 356 -19.45 -24.43 -14.09
C SER A 356 -19.71 -25.37 -12.92
N SER A 357 -18.97 -26.48 -12.89
CA SER A 357 -18.87 -27.40 -11.75
C SER A 357 -17.51 -27.34 -11.05
N CYS A 358 -16.65 -26.41 -11.47
CA CYS A 358 -15.31 -26.25 -10.95
C CYS A 358 -15.32 -25.67 -9.53
N ALA A 359 -14.34 -26.08 -8.71
CA ALA A 359 -14.11 -25.46 -7.42
C ALA A 359 -13.55 -24.03 -7.58
N THR A 360 -13.81 -23.15 -6.62
CA THR A 360 -13.25 -21.78 -6.60
C THR A 360 -11.73 -21.76 -6.37
N GLY A 361 -11.12 -22.90 -6.03
CA GLY A 361 -9.71 -23.01 -5.62
C GLY A 361 -9.45 -22.42 -4.23
N ASP A 362 -10.48 -22.39 -3.37
CA ASP A 362 -10.52 -21.69 -2.08
C ASP A 362 -10.30 -20.15 -2.18
N THR A 363 -10.29 -19.60 -3.39
CA THR A 363 -10.10 -18.16 -3.67
C THR A 363 -11.24 -17.34 -3.07
N SER A 364 -10.92 -16.31 -2.29
CA SER A 364 -11.87 -15.28 -1.85
C SER A 364 -11.94 -14.09 -2.81
N GLY A 365 -13.08 -13.40 -2.85
CA GLY A 365 -13.16 -12.04 -3.36
C GLY A 365 -12.87 -11.06 -2.23
N ASN A 366 -11.99 -10.07 -2.44
CA ASN A 366 -11.29 -9.33 -1.37
C ASN A 366 -10.41 -10.26 -0.48
N THR A 367 -9.60 -9.70 0.43
CA THR A 367 -8.82 -10.52 1.39
C THR A 367 -8.88 -10.02 2.84
N HIS A 368 -9.12 -10.97 3.74
CA HIS A 368 -9.09 -10.75 5.19
C HIS A 368 -7.71 -10.34 5.72
N SER A 369 -6.63 -10.66 5.00
CA SER A 369 -5.25 -10.28 5.34
C SER A 369 -5.03 -8.76 5.33
N GLN A 370 -5.86 -8.03 4.59
CA GLN A 370 -5.91 -6.56 4.57
C GLN A 370 -7.12 -6.01 5.37
N PHE A 371 -7.66 -6.79 6.30
CA PHE A 371 -8.85 -6.48 7.13
C PHE A 371 -10.11 -6.16 6.31
N GLN A 372 -10.18 -6.61 5.06
CA GLN A 372 -11.34 -6.46 4.20
C GLN A 372 -12.38 -7.54 4.53
N VAL A 373 -13.66 -7.25 4.29
CA VAL A 373 -14.68 -8.30 4.26
C VAL A 373 -14.47 -9.11 2.99
N GLU A 374 -14.34 -10.43 3.15
CA GLU A 374 -14.32 -11.38 2.04
C GLU A 374 -15.73 -11.71 1.53
N PHE A 375 -15.78 -12.03 0.23
CA PHE A 375 -16.95 -12.41 -0.54
C PHE A 375 -16.68 -13.75 -1.26
N HIS A 376 -17.72 -14.45 -1.70
CA HIS A 376 -17.50 -15.50 -2.69
C HIS A 376 -17.11 -14.85 -4.03
N PRO A 377 -16.12 -15.40 -4.76
CA PRO A 377 -15.58 -14.73 -5.96
C PRO A 377 -16.66 -14.54 -7.03
N GLY A 378 -17.53 -15.52 -7.24
CA GLY A 378 -18.66 -15.44 -8.18
C GLY A 378 -19.77 -14.46 -7.80
N ASP A 379 -19.79 -13.91 -6.58
CA ASP A 379 -20.72 -12.82 -6.21
C ASP A 379 -20.19 -11.44 -6.64
N ILE A 380 -18.91 -11.35 -7.03
CA ILE A 380 -18.21 -10.07 -7.27
C ILE A 380 -17.60 -9.89 -8.66
N VAL A 381 -17.54 -10.92 -9.50
CA VAL A 381 -17.10 -10.80 -10.90
C VAL A 381 -18.20 -11.22 -11.89
N GLU A 382 -18.38 -10.45 -12.95
CA GLU A 382 -19.43 -10.69 -13.95
C GLU A 382 -19.01 -11.77 -14.96
N ASP A 383 -19.91 -12.69 -15.33
CA ASP A 383 -19.74 -13.60 -16.49
C ASP A 383 -20.07 -12.86 -17.80
N ASN A 384 -19.28 -11.82 -18.06
CA ASN A 384 -19.45 -10.89 -19.16
C ASN A 384 -18.15 -10.77 -19.98
N ILE A 385 -18.30 -10.45 -21.27
CA ILE A 385 -17.22 -10.00 -22.15
C ILE A 385 -17.17 -8.48 -22.07
N HIS A 386 -16.13 -7.95 -21.43
CA HIS A 386 -15.89 -6.52 -21.28
C HIS A 386 -15.04 -6.01 -22.45
N TYR A 387 -15.19 -4.74 -22.82
CA TYR A 387 -14.41 -4.13 -23.88
C TYR A 387 -14.28 -2.61 -23.75
N SER A 388 -13.21 -2.09 -24.32
CA SER A 388 -12.95 -0.65 -24.47
C SER A 388 -12.53 -0.34 -25.90
N ALA A 389 -12.99 0.79 -26.43
CA ALA A 389 -12.66 1.23 -27.78
C ALA A 389 -12.48 2.76 -27.87
N PRO A 390 -11.29 3.29 -28.21
CA PRO A 390 -11.16 4.67 -28.67
C PRO A 390 -11.88 4.83 -30.02
N LEU A 391 -12.86 5.74 -30.08
CA LEU A 391 -13.73 5.96 -31.24
C LEU A 391 -13.75 7.42 -31.70
N SER A 392 -14.04 7.60 -32.99
CA SER A 392 -14.19 8.89 -33.69
C SER A 392 -15.53 9.59 -33.47
N GLY A 393 -16.54 8.90 -32.93
CA GLY A 393 -17.91 9.39 -32.81
C GLY A 393 -18.89 8.31 -32.36
N PRO A 394 -20.09 8.68 -31.88
CA PRO A 394 -21.11 7.75 -31.43
C PRO A 394 -21.66 6.90 -32.59
N GLY A 395 -22.35 5.80 -32.26
CA GLY A 395 -23.00 4.94 -33.26
C GLY A 395 -22.11 3.83 -33.85
N ALA A 396 -21.00 3.49 -33.18
CA ALA A 396 -20.39 2.17 -33.31
C ALA A 396 -21.05 1.20 -32.31
N THR A 397 -21.10 -0.07 -32.66
CA THR A 397 -21.68 -1.15 -31.84
C THR A 397 -20.67 -2.28 -31.73
N VAL A 398 -20.56 -2.91 -30.56
CA VAL A 398 -19.80 -4.15 -30.38
C VAL A 398 -20.75 -5.33 -30.38
N THR A 399 -20.38 -6.41 -31.08
CA THR A 399 -21.06 -7.70 -31.01
C THR A 399 -20.07 -8.77 -30.58
N ALA A 400 -20.51 -9.71 -29.74
CA ALA A 400 -19.74 -10.91 -29.43
C ALA A 400 -20.49 -12.14 -29.91
N THR A 401 -19.80 -13.08 -30.55
CA THR A 401 -20.34 -14.37 -30.94
C THR A 401 -19.70 -15.45 -30.09
N ILE A 402 -20.50 -16.22 -29.34
CA ILE A 402 -20.05 -17.27 -28.41
C ILE A 402 -20.71 -18.58 -28.83
N GLY A 403 -19.91 -19.56 -29.28
CA GLY A 403 -20.43 -20.86 -29.75
C GLY A 403 -21.40 -20.75 -30.93
N GLY A 404 -21.27 -19.69 -31.73
CA GLY A 404 -22.20 -19.36 -32.83
C GLY A 404 -23.41 -18.49 -32.43
N ASN A 405 -23.61 -18.19 -31.14
CA ASN A 405 -24.67 -17.29 -30.67
C ASN A 405 -24.16 -15.85 -30.64
N THR A 406 -24.69 -14.96 -31.48
CA THR A 406 -24.29 -13.54 -31.51
C THR A 406 -25.15 -12.69 -30.59
N VAL A 407 -24.51 -11.96 -29.67
CA VAL A 407 -25.12 -11.02 -28.73
C VAL A 407 -24.61 -9.60 -29.02
N ILE A 408 -25.50 -8.61 -28.93
CA ILE A 408 -25.18 -7.19 -29.12
C ILE A 408 -24.83 -6.56 -27.76
N GLY A 409 -23.72 -5.82 -27.73
CA GLY A 409 -23.20 -5.18 -26.52
C GLY A 409 -23.75 -3.78 -26.26
N GLY A 410 -23.78 -3.40 -24.98
CA GLY A 410 -24.12 -2.05 -24.53
C GLY A 410 -22.90 -1.23 -24.13
N TRP A 411 -22.95 0.08 -24.37
CA TRP A 411 -21.95 1.02 -23.84
C TRP A 411 -22.36 1.48 -22.43
N ALA A 412 -21.58 1.09 -21.42
CA ALA A 412 -21.80 1.46 -20.02
C ALA A 412 -21.16 2.81 -19.65
N LYS A 413 -20.09 3.20 -20.35
CA LYS A 413 -19.39 4.48 -20.19
C LYS A 413 -19.16 5.06 -21.60
N THR A 414 -19.61 6.30 -21.83
CA THR A 414 -19.58 6.97 -23.14
C THR A 414 -18.96 8.37 -23.02
N GLN A 415 -18.58 8.96 -24.15
CA GLN A 415 -17.95 10.28 -24.22
C GLN A 415 -18.95 11.38 -24.57
N PHE A 416 -18.84 12.54 -23.92
CA PHE A 416 -19.82 13.64 -24.01
C PHE A 416 -19.91 14.28 -25.39
N ASP A 417 -18.75 14.56 -26.01
CA ASP A 417 -18.64 15.10 -27.38
C ASP A 417 -18.61 13.99 -28.44
N GLY A 418 -18.66 12.72 -28.00
CA GLY A 418 -18.63 11.55 -28.85
C GLY A 418 -17.25 10.99 -29.17
N ILE A 419 -16.15 11.63 -28.73
CA ILE A 419 -14.78 11.25 -29.09
C ILE A 419 -14.03 10.75 -27.84
N GLY A 420 -13.29 9.64 -27.96
CA GLY A 420 -12.51 9.07 -26.86
C GLY A 420 -12.82 7.60 -26.64
N ILE A 421 -12.42 7.07 -25.47
CA ILE A 421 -12.62 5.65 -25.14
C ILE A 421 -14.05 5.43 -24.65
N TYR A 422 -14.81 4.63 -25.40
CA TYR A 422 -16.06 4.04 -24.95
C TYR A 422 -15.75 2.74 -24.21
N HIS A 423 -16.52 2.40 -23.17
CA HIS A 423 -16.38 1.16 -22.41
C HIS A 423 -17.75 0.50 -22.18
N GLY A 424 -17.80 -0.82 -22.22
CA GLY A 424 -19.04 -1.58 -22.17
C GLY A 424 -18.82 -3.09 -22.00
N ASN A 425 -19.92 -3.84 -22.01
CA ASN A 425 -19.89 -5.29 -21.92
C ASN A 425 -21.00 -5.97 -22.76
N VAL A 426 -20.86 -7.29 -22.89
CA VAL A 426 -21.85 -8.26 -23.38
C VAL A 426 -21.96 -9.33 -22.31
N SER A 427 -23.16 -9.77 -21.92
CA SER A 427 -23.26 -10.95 -21.06
C SER A 427 -23.03 -12.24 -21.85
N MET A 428 -22.28 -13.18 -21.26
CA MET A 428 -22.10 -14.51 -21.84
C MET A 428 -23.41 -15.29 -21.89
N ASN A 429 -24.38 -14.98 -21.01
CA ASN A 429 -25.71 -15.59 -20.98
C ASN A 429 -25.71 -17.14 -20.96
N GLY A 430 -24.67 -17.74 -20.35
CA GLY A 430 -24.46 -19.19 -20.30
C GLY A 430 -24.01 -19.84 -21.63
N HIS A 431 -23.68 -19.06 -22.65
CA HIS A 431 -23.12 -19.58 -23.91
C HIS A 431 -21.65 -19.99 -23.73
N THR A 432 -21.24 -21.07 -24.41
CA THR A 432 -19.90 -21.66 -24.37
C THR A 432 -19.37 -21.96 -25.79
N GLY A 433 -18.07 -22.23 -25.91
CA GLY A 433 -17.36 -22.46 -27.17
C GLY A 433 -16.67 -21.20 -27.72
N ALA A 434 -16.17 -21.30 -28.96
CA ALA A 434 -15.37 -20.29 -29.62
C ALA A 434 -15.97 -18.88 -29.58
N VAL A 435 -15.11 -17.90 -29.33
CA VAL A 435 -15.47 -16.48 -29.15
C VAL A 435 -14.89 -15.62 -30.28
N THR A 436 -15.72 -14.75 -30.85
CA THR A 436 -15.25 -13.56 -31.57
C THR A 436 -15.90 -12.29 -31.04
N ILE A 437 -15.17 -11.18 -31.00
CA ILE A 437 -15.66 -9.87 -30.57
C ILE A 437 -15.41 -8.89 -31.73
N THR A 438 -16.44 -8.22 -32.23
CA THR A 438 -16.38 -7.40 -33.45
C THR A 438 -16.91 -6.00 -33.20
N LEU A 439 -16.18 -4.98 -33.65
CA LEU A 439 -16.66 -3.60 -33.74
C LEU A 439 -17.33 -3.39 -35.11
N SER A 440 -18.48 -2.70 -35.13
CA SER A 440 -19.22 -2.42 -36.37
C SER A 440 -18.56 -1.41 -37.32
N ARG A 441 -17.36 -0.91 -36.98
CA ARG A 441 -16.52 -0.01 -37.79
C ARG A 441 -15.13 -0.61 -37.97
N GLY A 442 -14.49 -0.31 -39.09
CA GLY A 442 -13.12 -0.72 -39.42
C GLY A 442 -12.85 -2.22 -39.53
N GLY A 443 -13.85 -3.08 -39.33
CA GLY A 443 -13.68 -4.53 -39.33
C GLY A 443 -12.85 -5.06 -38.16
N ALA A 444 -12.68 -4.30 -37.08
CA ALA A 444 -11.88 -4.72 -35.93
C ALA A 444 -12.53 -5.95 -35.27
N MET A 445 -11.88 -7.11 -35.40
CA MET A 445 -12.36 -8.39 -34.90
C MET A 445 -11.28 -9.09 -34.06
N ILE A 446 -11.61 -9.36 -32.80
CA ILE A 446 -10.80 -10.16 -31.88
C ILE A 446 -11.24 -11.63 -31.99
N THR A 447 -10.30 -12.53 -32.27
CA THR A 447 -10.49 -13.97 -32.02
C THR A 447 -10.14 -14.28 -30.57
N GLY A 448 -11.12 -14.72 -29.81
CA GLY A 448 -10.98 -15.10 -28.42
C GLY A 448 -10.51 -16.55 -28.23
N LYS A 449 -10.41 -16.95 -26.96
CA LYS A 449 -10.35 -18.34 -26.51
C LYS A 449 -11.76 -18.83 -26.20
N ASP A 450 -12.05 -20.10 -26.49
CA ASP A 450 -13.33 -20.72 -26.18
C ASP A 450 -13.73 -20.53 -24.71
N ILE A 451 -15.00 -20.17 -24.47
CA ILE A 451 -15.59 -20.13 -23.13
C ILE A 451 -15.99 -21.55 -22.73
N SER A 452 -15.56 -22.02 -21.56
CA SER A 452 -15.70 -23.43 -21.16
C SER A 452 -16.05 -23.58 -19.69
N THR A 453 -17.05 -24.40 -19.39
CA THR A 453 -17.39 -24.83 -18.02
C THR A 453 -16.50 -25.98 -17.51
N ASN A 454 -15.47 -26.38 -18.29
CA ASN A 454 -14.44 -27.34 -17.90
C ASN A 454 -13.12 -26.61 -17.63
N CYS A 455 -12.75 -26.44 -16.36
CA CYS A 455 -11.58 -25.67 -15.93
C CYS A 455 -10.33 -26.55 -15.70
N THR A 456 -9.15 -25.93 -15.69
CA THR A 456 -7.88 -26.65 -15.47
C THR A 456 -7.83 -27.27 -14.07
N GLY A 457 -7.61 -28.59 -14.00
CA GLY A 457 -7.60 -29.32 -12.73
C GLY A 457 -8.95 -29.34 -11.98
N GLY A 458 -10.06 -28.93 -12.62
CA GLY A 458 -11.35 -28.74 -11.96
C GLY A 458 -11.41 -27.51 -11.05
N ILE A 459 -10.48 -26.57 -11.19
CA ILE A 459 -10.43 -25.32 -10.41
C ILE A 459 -10.62 -24.14 -11.38
N GLN A 460 -11.52 -23.23 -11.05
CA GLN A 460 -11.82 -22.04 -11.84
C GLN A 460 -10.58 -21.17 -12.07
N ASN A 461 -10.36 -20.68 -13.30
CA ASN A 461 -9.39 -19.61 -13.54
C ASN A 461 -10.03 -18.23 -13.40
N TRP A 462 -9.65 -17.51 -12.34
CA TRP A 462 -10.10 -16.13 -12.09
C TRP A 462 -9.24 -15.08 -12.82
N ASN A 463 -8.20 -15.49 -13.53
CA ASN A 463 -7.49 -14.62 -14.47
C ASN A 463 -8.32 -14.40 -15.75
N THR A 464 -8.21 -13.21 -16.32
CA THR A 464 -8.89 -12.84 -17.56
C THR A 464 -7.97 -13.03 -18.77
N ARG A 465 -8.56 -13.41 -19.91
CA ARG A 465 -7.88 -13.34 -21.21
C ARG A 465 -8.22 -12.02 -21.88
N VAL A 466 -7.20 -11.34 -22.40
CA VAL A 466 -7.35 -10.09 -23.16
C VAL A 466 -7.06 -10.36 -24.64
N GLY A 467 -7.61 -9.54 -25.52
CA GLY A 467 -7.24 -9.45 -26.93
C GLY A 467 -7.51 -8.05 -27.47
N TYR A 468 -6.92 -7.70 -28.61
CA TYR A 468 -7.21 -6.46 -29.32
C TYR A 468 -7.27 -6.65 -30.83
N ALA A 469 -7.91 -5.72 -31.51
CA ALA A 469 -7.94 -5.61 -32.96
C ALA A 469 -7.94 -4.13 -33.37
N TYR A 470 -7.23 -3.81 -34.44
CA TYR A 470 -7.25 -2.49 -35.06
C TYR A 470 -8.45 -2.34 -36.00
N GLY A 471 -9.03 -1.15 -36.04
CA GLY A 471 -10.08 -0.74 -36.97
C GLY A 471 -9.60 0.35 -37.93
N GLU A 472 -10.51 1.27 -38.26
CA GLU A 472 -10.27 2.35 -39.23
C GLU A 472 -9.20 3.33 -38.76
N ASN A 473 -8.33 3.74 -39.68
CA ASN A 473 -7.46 4.90 -39.48
C ASN A 473 -8.33 6.16 -39.51
N ILE A 474 -8.24 6.98 -38.47
CA ILE A 474 -9.09 8.15 -38.23
C ILE A 474 -8.23 9.36 -37.84
N THR A 475 -8.87 10.50 -37.61
CA THR A 475 -8.23 11.65 -36.95
C THR A 475 -9.31 12.37 -36.15
N ALA A 476 -9.43 12.00 -34.86
CA ALA A 476 -10.44 12.54 -33.96
C ALA A 476 -9.79 13.04 -32.67
N THR A 477 -10.01 14.31 -32.33
CA THR A 477 -9.46 14.96 -31.13
C THR A 477 -10.62 15.35 -30.22
N PRO A 478 -10.69 14.84 -28.98
CA PRO A 478 -11.76 15.17 -28.04
C PRO A 478 -11.57 16.56 -27.42
N THR A 479 -12.57 17.00 -26.67
CA THR A 479 -12.48 18.15 -25.77
C THR A 479 -11.38 17.91 -24.73
N SER A 480 -10.41 18.83 -24.65
CA SER A 480 -9.26 18.71 -23.75
C SER A 480 -9.68 18.73 -22.26
N LEU A 481 -8.97 17.98 -21.41
CA LEU A 481 -9.36 17.69 -20.02
C LEU A 481 -9.64 18.96 -19.19
N SER A 482 -8.85 20.01 -19.37
CA SER A 482 -9.01 21.32 -18.73
C SER A 482 -10.33 22.04 -19.06
N LYS A 483 -11.00 21.64 -20.15
CA LYS A 483 -12.32 22.15 -20.58
C LYS A 483 -13.47 21.21 -20.19
N GLN A 484 -13.17 19.99 -19.72
CA GLN A 484 -14.19 19.04 -19.29
C GLN A 484 -14.68 19.36 -17.87
N VAL A 485 -15.99 19.30 -17.69
CA VAL A 485 -16.68 19.40 -16.39
C VAL A 485 -17.39 18.09 -16.09
N CYS A 486 -17.66 17.79 -14.81
CA CYS A 486 -18.55 16.67 -14.50
C CYS A 486 -19.96 16.97 -15.04
N ILE A 487 -20.65 15.94 -15.52
CA ILE A 487 -22.07 16.01 -15.91
C ILE A 487 -22.91 14.88 -15.30
N ALA A 488 -22.25 13.84 -14.78
CA ALA A 488 -22.84 12.76 -14.00
C ALA A 488 -21.80 12.23 -13.00
N GLY A 489 -22.20 12.01 -11.74
CA GLY A 489 -21.29 11.62 -10.65
C GLY A 489 -21.87 10.50 -9.79
N THR A 490 -20.98 9.71 -9.17
CA THR A 490 -21.31 8.64 -8.22
C THR A 490 -20.93 9.03 -6.79
N GLY A 491 -21.64 8.50 -5.79
CA GLY A 491 -21.43 8.78 -4.38
C GLY A 491 -21.81 7.60 -3.49
N ALA A 492 -21.21 7.52 -2.30
CA ALA A 492 -21.47 6.44 -1.34
C ALA A 492 -22.74 6.71 -0.51
N GLY A 493 -23.63 5.72 -0.43
CA GLY A 493 -24.86 5.79 0.37
C GLY A 493 -25.66 7.08 0.12
N ASN A 494 -26.03 7.77 1.20
CA ASN A 494 -26.84 9.01 1.17
C ASN A 494 -26.20 10.18 0.39
N PHE A 495 -24.92 10.07 -0.02
CA PHE A 495 -24.28 11.10 -0.85
C PHE A 495 -24.54 10.94 -2.35
N LEU A 496 -25.11 9.82 -2.82
CA LEU A 496 -25.35 9.57 -4.25
C LEU A 496 -26.21 10.67 -4.89
N ASP A 497 -27.37 10.96 -4.33
CA ASP A 497 -28.31 12.00 -4.79
C ASP A 497 -27.63 13.38 -4.87
N LEU A 498 -26.76 13.68 -3.90
CA LEU A 498 -26.01 14.92 -3.86
C LEU A 498 -25.01 15.00 -5.02
N CYS A 499 -24.26 13.93 -5.29
CA CYS A 499 -23.28 13.87 -6.39
C CYS A 499 -23.95 13.98 -7.76
N GLN A 500 -25.05 13.23 -7.95
CA GLN A 500 -25.82 13.25 -9.19
C GLN A 500 -26.40 14.66 -9.43
N PHE A 501 -27.00 15.26 -8.40
CA PHE A 501 -27.54 16.62 -8.51
C PHE A 501 -26.48 17.65 -8.87
N THR A 502 -25.30 17.63 -8.23
CA THR A 502 -24.33 18.71 -8.39
C THR A 502 -23.53 18.61 -9.68
N CYS A 503 -23.21 17.40 -10.13
CA CYS A 503 -22.55 17.21 -11.43
C CYS A 503 -23.40 17.73 -12.59
N VAL A 504 -24.74 17.73 -12.51
CA VAL A 504 -25.59 18.37 -13.54
C VAL A 504 -25.31 19.88 -13.70
N TYR A 505 -24.72 20.53 -12.69
CA TYR A 505 -24.29 21.94 -12.73
C TYR A 505 -22.77 22.11 -12.91
N GLY A 506 -22.05 21.08 -13.36
CA GLY A 506 -20.58 21.10 -13.52
C GLY A 506 -19.78 20.98 -12.21
N TYR A 507 -20.45 20.96 -11.06
CA TYR A 507 -19.83 21.06 -9.74
C TYR A 507 -19.75 19.70 -9.04
N CYS A 508 -18.61 19.42 -8.40
CA CYS A 508 -18.60 18.50 -7.26
C CYS A 508 -17.36 18.71 -6.36
N PRO A 509 -17.43 18.33 -5.07
CA PRO A 509 -16.28 18.30 -4.18
C PRO A 509 -15.32 17.19 -4.60
N MET A 510 -14.02 17.30 -4.37
CA MET A 510 -13.10 16.18 -4.64
C MET A 510 -13.27 14.97 -3.71
N LYS A 511 -14.00 15.13 -2.59
CA LYS A 511 -14.49 14.02 -1.77
C LYS A 511 -15.67 13.25 -2.40
N LEU A 512 -16.23 13.77 -3.50
CA LEU A 512 -17.45 13.31 -4.18
C LEU A 512 -17.39 13.69 -5.69
N HIS A 513 -16.28 13.43 -6.39
CA HIS A 513 -16.13 13.55 -7.86
C HIS A 513 -16.39 14.92 -8.57
N MET A 514 -15.57 15.98 -8.31
CA MET A 514 -15.20 17.19 -9.16
C MET A 514 -16.26 18.00 -9.99
N ARG A 515 -16.12 19.28 -10.34
CA ARG A 515 -15.04 20.28 -10.20
C ARG A 515 -15.64 21.64 -9.73
N HIS A 516 -15.17 22.83 -10.17
CA HIS A 516 -15.52 24.14 -9.58
C HIS A 516 -15.73 25.30 -10.57
N ALA A 517 -16.47 26.33 -10.13
CA ALA A 517 -16.47 27.71 -10.66
C ALA A 517 -16.22 28.72 -9.52
N GLN A 518 -15.73 29.93 -9.83
CA GLN A 518 -15.51 30.98 -8.82
C GLN A 518 -16.83 31.61 -8.35
N ILE A 519 -16.94 31.86 -7.04
CA ILE A 519 -17.99 32.68 -6.41
C ILE A 519 -17.32 33.71 -5.48
N ASP A 520 -17.90 34.90 -5.40
CA ASP A 520 -17.37 36.09 -4.71
C ASP A 520 -17.27 35.93 -3.17
N GLN A 521 -16.52 36.82 -2.50
CA GLN A 521 -16.21 36.75 -1.06
C GLN A 521 -17.36 37.19 -0.14
N GLN A 522 -18.49 36.50 -0.23
CA GLN A 522 -19.57 36.43 0.76
C GLN A 522 -20.25 35.06 0.53
N TYR A 523 -20.41 34.15 1.50
CA TYR A 523 -20.59 34.28 2.95
C TYR A 523 -19.87 33.16 3.72
N ARG A 524 -19.77 33.25 5.06
CA ARG A 524 -19.21 32.17 5.91
C ARG A 524 -20.29 31.52 6.77
N CYS A 525 -20.34 30.19 6.78
CA CYS A 525 -20.99 29.44 7.85
C CYS A 525 -20.04 29.32 9.06
N ALA A 526 -20.61 29.31 10.26
CA ALA A 526 -19.90 29.00 11.50
C ALA A 526 -20.46 27.69 12.06
N ASN A 527 -19.60 26.81 12.56
CA ASN A 527 -19.85 25.38 12.82
C ASN A 527 -19.92 24.55 11.52
N CYS A 528 -18.82 24.49 10.77
CA CYS A 528 -18.62 23.62 9.61
C CYS A 528 -17.12 23.28 9.47
N SER A 529 -16.77 21.99 9.67
CA SER A 529 -15.40 21.48 9.72
C SER A 529 -14.69 21.43 8.35
N ARG A 530 -14.25 22.61 7.90
CA ARG A 530 -13.20 22.94 6.91
C ARG A 530 -13.18 22.29 5.52
N THR A 531 -13.98 21.27 5.20
CA THR A 531 -13.85 20.51 3.95
C THR A 531 -14.97 20.81 2.94
N SER A 532 -14.64 20.69 1.65
CA SER A 532 -15.34 21.30 0.50
C SER A 532 -16.83 20.98 0.35
N LEU A 533 -17.33 19.94 1.02
CA LEU A 533 -18.75 19.58 1.11
C LEU A 533 -19.63 20.70 1.71
N GLN A 534 -19.08 21.54 2.60
CA GLN A 534 -19.86 22.52 3.36
C GLN A 534 -20.20 23.77 2.54
N ALA A 535 -19.27 24.25 1.72
CA ALA A 535 -19.54 25.32 0.75
C ALA A 535 -20.59 24.87 -0.28
N LEU A 536 -20.52 23.62 -0.71
CA LEU A 536 -21.49 23.01 -1.63
C LEU A 536 -22.92 23.00 -1.06
N ILE A 537 -23.11 22.42 0.12
CA ILE A 537 -24.44 22.29 0.75
C ILE A 537 -25.12 23.66 0.91
N ILE A 538 -24.34 24.71 1.19
CA ILE A 538 -24.83 26.09 1.28
C ILE A 538 -25.18 26.63 -0.11
N MET A 539 -24.30 26.47 -1.10
CA MET A 539 -24.50 26.95 -2.47
C MET A 539 -25.76 26.37 -3.12
N ILE A 540 -26.00 25.06 -2.99
CA ILE A 540 -27.23 24.41 -3.51
C ILE A 540 -28.46 25.00 -2.83
N LYS A 541 -28.46 25.04 -1.49
CA LYS A 541 -29.59 25.48 -0.68
C LYS A 541 -29.95 26.95 -0.93
N SER A 542 -28.96 27.79 -1.20
CA SER A 542 -29.16 29.22 -1.52
C SER A 542 -29.61 29.48 -2.96
N ASN A 543 -29.15 28.69 -3.94
CA ASN A 543 -29.34 28.99 -5.36
C ASN A 543 -30.36 28.09 -6.08
N TYR A 544 -30.55 26.84 -5.61
CA TYR A 544 -31.32 25.80 -6.33
C TYR A 544 -32.32 25.04 -5.45
N GLY A 545 -32.33 25.24 -4.14
CA GLY A 545 -33.38 24.76 -3.22
C GLY A 545 -33.43 23.26 -2.92
N ASN A 546 -32.69 22.41 -3.65
CA ASN A 546 -32.65 20.98 -3.37
C ASN A 546 -31.79 20.66 -2.15
N CYS A 547 -32.38 20.05 -1.11
CA CYS A 547 -31.64 19.62 0.08
C CYS A 547 -32.20 18.29 0.61
N PRO A 548 -31.54 17.16 0.34
CA PRO A 548 -31.91 15.87 0.92
C PRO A 548 -31.79 15.92 2.44
N SER A 549 -32.89 15.64 3.15
CA SER A 549 -32.98 15.74 4.62
C SER A 549 -32.04 14.79 5.38
N ALA A 550 -31.48 13.79 4.70
CA ALA A 550 -30.49 12.87 5.24
C ALA A 550 -29.03 13.39 5.18
N THR A 551 -28.75 14.49 4.46
CA THR A 551 -27.39 15.03 4.29
C THR A 551 -27.26 16.55 4.48
N CYS A 552 -28.37 17.30 4.54
CA CYS A 552 -28.35 18.73 4.88
C CYS A 552 -29.60 19.18 5.64
N GLY A 553 -29.51 20.34 6.32
CA GLY A 553 -30.57 20.86 7.18
C GLY A 553 -30.66 22.39 7.21
N THR A 554 -31.70 22.90 7.87
CA THR A 554 -31.93 24.33 8.11
C THR A 554 -31.27 24.84 9.39
N THR A 555 -31.21 24.02 10.42
CA THR A 555 -30.55 24.30 11.71
C THR A 555 -29.02 24.26 11.59
N LYS A 556 -28.33 25.06 12.41
CA LYS A 556 -26.87 25.06 12.58
C LYS A 556 -26.49 24.08 13.68
N GLU A 557 -25.99 22.92 13.30
CA GLU A 557 -25.49 21.90 14.23
C GLU A 557 -24.06 22.21 14.74
N PRO A 558 -23.56 21.52 15.79
CA PRO A 558 -22.16 21.56 16.20
C PRO A 558 -21.22 20.94 15.16
N GLU A 559 -19.95 21.37 15.12
CA GLU A 559 -18.92 20.64 14.38
C GLU A 559 -18.60 19.31 15.07
N SER A 560 -18.98 18.21 14.41
CA SER A 560 -18.41 16.90 14.67
C SER A 560 -17.40 16.55 13.57
N THR A 561 -16.28 15.96 13.99
CA THR A 561 -15.50 15.09 13.10
C THR A 561 -16.03 13.68 13.36
N PRO A 562 -16.61 12.99 12.37
CA PRO A 562 -17.08 11.63 12.60
C PRO A 562 -15.88 10.74 12.91
N THR A 563 -16.01 9.87 13.91
CA THR A 563 -14.92 8.97 14.35
C THR A 563 -14.54 7.94 13.29
N ILE A 564 -15.45 7.66 12.36
CA ILE A 564 -15.28 6.77 11.21
C ILE A 564 -15.72 7.53 9.95
N SER A 565 -14.98 7.40 8.85
CA SER A 565 -15.36 8.02 7.58
C SER A 565 -16.49 7.23 6.92
N PRO A 566 -17.57 7.87 6.43
CA PRO A 566 -18.64 7.19 5.69
C PRO A 566 -18.21 6.71 4.28
N PHE A 567 -16.93 6.92 3.92
CA PHE A 567 -16.30 6.45 2.68
C PHE A 567 -15.37 5.26 2.89
N ILE A 568 -15.20 4.79 4.13
CA ILE A 568 -14.51 3.53 4.46
C ILE A 568 -15.56 2.41 4.47
N PRO A 569 -15.38 1.32 3.72
CA PRO A 569 -16.27 0.17 3.77
C PRO A 569 -16.29 -0.51 5.15
N ASP A 570 -17.43 -1.10 5.52
CA ASP A 570 -17.54 -1.83 6.78
C ASP A 570 -16.65 -3.08 6.81
N ALA A 571 -15.90 -3.23 7.90
CA ALA A 571 -15.21 -4.46 8.28
C ALA A 571 -16.18 -5.43 8.98
N CYS A 572 -15.76 -6.69 9.19
CA CYS A 572 -16.46 -7.56 10.14
C CYS A 572 -16.19 -7.11 11.59
N THR A 573 -17.24 -7.10 12.42
CA THR A 573 -17.18 -6.69 13.84
C THR A 573 -17.60 -7.81 14.81
N GLY A 574 -18.05 -8.94 14.29
CA GLY A 574 -18.42 -10.12 15.06
C GLY A 574 -18.78 -11.29 14.15
N GLY A 575 -18.36 -12.49 14.51
CA GLY A 575 -18.55 -13.69 13.69
C GLY A 575 -18.55 -14.99 14.48
N SER A 576 -18.88 -16.08 13.78
CA SER A 576 -18.93 -17.44 14.31
C SER A 576 -18.11 -18.39 13.43
N GLY A 577 -17.76 -19.56 13.96
CA GLY A 577 -17.11 -20.64 13.24
C GLY A 577 -17.70 -21.99 13.68
N SER A 578 -17.43 -23.05 12.93
CA SER A 578 -17.94 -24.40 13.22
C SER A 578 -17.02 -25.16 14.19
N GLY A 579 -17.61 -25.87 15.15
CA GLY A 579 -16.86 -26.70 16.11
C GLY A 579 -15.79 -25.89 16.84
N ASN A 580 -14.55 -26.38 16.82
CA ASN A 580 -13.43 -25.77 17.52
C ASN A 580 -13.03 -24.38 16.97
N LEU A 581 -13.42 -24.03 15.73
CA LEU A 581 -13.21 -22.69 15.16
C LEU A 581 -14.10 -21.62 15.81
N THR A 582 -15.12 -21.99 16.60
CA THR A 582 -16.07 -21.06 17.24
C THR A 582 -15.36 -19.93 18.02
N GLY A 583 -14.31 -20.26 18.77
CA GLY A 583 -13.55 -19.30 19.57
C GLY A 583 -12.65 -18.39 18.72
N LEU A 584 -11.90 -19.00 17.79
CA LEU A 584 -10.98 -18.31 16.88
C LEU A 584 -11.72 -17.30 15.99
N CYS A 585 -12.81 -17.73 15.34
CA CYS A 585 -13.64 -16.84 14.54
C CYS A 585 -14.25 -15.70 15.37
N ARG A 586 -14.78 -15.99 16.57
CA ARG A 586 -15.34 -14.94 17.45
C ARG A 586 -14.30 -13.89 17.85
N PHE A 587 -13.04 -14.29 18.01
CA PHE A 587 -11.93 -13.37 18.30
C PHE A 587 -11.51 -12.58 17.06
N ALA A 588 -11.17 -13.26 15.97
CA ALA A 588 -10.63 -12.64 14.77
C ALA A 588 -11.64 -11.70 14.08
N CYS A 589 -12.88 -12.15 13.93
CA CYS A 589 -13.95 -11.38 13.29
C CYS A 589 -14.36 -10.12 14.07
N LYS A 590 -13.92 -9.95 15.32
CA LYS A 590 -14.11 -8.72 16.11
C LYS A 590 -13.23 -7.57 15.60
N TYR A 591 -12.12 -7.88 14.93
CA TYR A 591 -11.10 -6.93 14.48
C TYR A 591 -10.96 -6.93 12.95
N GLY A 592 -12.05 -7.19 12.21
CA GLY A 592 -12.05 -7.24 10.74
C GLY A 592 -11.42 -8.48 10.11
N PHE A 593 -10.64 -9.27 10.85
CA PHE A 593 -9.96 -10.46 10.32
C PHE A 593 -10.96 -11.63 10.16
N TYR A 594 -11.47 -11.80 8.94
CA TYR A 594 -12.60 -12.67 8.62
C TYR A 594 -12.34 -13.55 7.37
N PRO A 595 -11.76 -14.76 7.53
CA PRO A 595 -11.63 -15.73 6.44
C PRO A 595 -12.98 -16.41 6.16
N ILE A 596 -13.56 -16.20 4.97
CA ILE A 596 -14.89 -16.72 4.60
C ILE A 596 -14.95 -18.26 4.52
N ILE A 597 -13.80 -18.89 4.28
CA ILE A 597 -13.63 -20.36 4.23
C ILE A 597 -13.66 -21.04 5.61
N ALA A 598 -13.57 -20.27 6.70
CA ALA A 598 -13.45 -20.78 8.07
C ALA A 598 -14.53 -20.24 9.03
N CYS A 599 -15.01 -19.02 8.76
CA CYS A 599 -15.90 -18.25 9.62
C CYS A 599 -17.15 -17.77 8.88
N SER A 600 -18.15 -17.29 9.62
CA SER A 600 -19.29 -16.53 9.10
C SER A 600 -19.40 -15.19 9.82
N CYS A 601 -19.47 -14.09 9.07
CA CYS A 601 -19.57 -12.74 9.64
C CYS A 601 -21.03 -12.44 10.03
N GLY A 602 -21.28 -12.27 11.34
CA GLY A 602 -22.62 -12.03 11.90
C GLY A 602 -22.95 -10.55 12.13
N SER A 603 -21.94 -9.68 12.20
CA SER A 603 -22.12 -8.22 12.25
C SER A 603 -21.01 -7.49 11.51
N LYS A 604 -21.37 -6.38 10.87
CA LYS A 604 -20.45 -5.47 10.16
C LYS A 604 -20.44 -4.10 10.79
N GLY A 605 -19.42 -3.30 10.50
CA GLY A 605 -19.28 -1.93 10.98
C GLY A 605 -17.84 -1.42 10.86
N ALA A 606 -17.51 -0.39 11.63
CA ALA A 606 -16.15 0.14 11.72
C ALA A 606 -15.11 -0.92 12.12
N LEU A 607 -13.95 -0.89 11.48
CA LEU A 607 -12.78 -1.69 11.86
C LEU A 607 -12.38 -1.42 13.32
N GLY A 608 -12.42 -2.45 14.15
CA GLY A 608 -12.03 -2.36 15.55
C GLY A 608 -10.53 -2.19 15.71
N THR A 609 -10.10 -1.38 16.69
CA THR A 609 -8.68 -1.25 17.05
C THR A 609 -8.11 -2.62 17.45
N LEU A 610 -7.03 -3.02 16.78
CA LEU A 610 -6.34 -4.29 17.05
C LEU A 610 -5.79 -4.33 18.49
N PRO A 611 -5.65 -5.53 19.09
CA PRO A 611 -4.84 -5.72 20.27
C PRO A 611 -3.37 -5.34 20.03
N VAL A 612 -2.58 -5.22 21.10
CA VAL A 612 -1.13 -5.07 20.97
C VAL A 612 -0.56 -6.33 20.29
N TYR A 613 0.18 -6.13 19.21
CA TYR A 613 0.89 -7.20 18.51
C TYR A 613 1.93 -7.84 19.42
N THR A 614 1.91 -9.17 19.54
CA THR A 614 2.72 -9.94 20.50
C THR A 614 4.15 -10.21 20.02
N GLY A 615 4.40 -10.08 18.72
CA GLY A 615 5.61 -10.61 18.07
C GLY A 615 5.56 -12.11 17.78
N ASP A 616 4.48 -12.81 18.13
CA ASP A 616 4.37 -14.27 17.97
C ASP A 616 3.69 -14.67 16.65
N ASP A 617 4.52 -14.83 15.62
CA ASP A 617 4.15 -15.30 14.29
C ASP A 617 4.09 -16.85 14.18
N SER A 618 4.26 -17.59 15.28
CA SER A 618 4.49 -19.05 15.26
C SER A 618 3.23 -19.93 15.24
N GLY A 619 2.04 -19.33 15.29
CA GLY A 619 0.76 -20.04 15.30
C GLY A 619 0.48 -20.78 14.00
N VAL A 620 0.46 -22.10 14.05
CA VAL A 620 0.22 -23.00 12.90
C VAL A 620 -0.84 -24.05 13.25
N PRO A 621 -1.53 -24.64 12.26
CA PRO A 621 -2.56 -25.63 12.55
C PRO A 621 -1.96 -26.99 12.97
N VAL A 622 -2.72 -27.75 13.75
CA VAL A 622 -2.39 -29.14 14.10
C VAL A 622 -2.24 -30.00 12.84
N ALA A 623 -1.25 -30.88 12.84
CA ALA A 623 -0.94 -31.75 11.71
C ALA A 623 -2.17 -32.57 11.28
N GLY A 624 -2.51 -32.47 9.98
CA GLY A 624 -3.69 -33.11 9.39
C GLY A 624 -4.90 -32.19 9.21
N LEU A 625 -4.90 -30.98 9.78
CA LEU A 625 -5.93 -29.97 9.49
C LEU A 625 -5.61 -29.16 8.21
N PRO A 626 -6.63 -28.65 7.49
CA PRO A 626 -6.41 -27.85 6.28
C PRO A 626 -5.72 -26.52 6.60
N VAL A 627 -4.56 -26.28 5.99
CA VAL A 627 -3.79 -25.05 6.20
C VAL A 627 -4.54 -23.81 5.72
N ALA A 628 -5.29 -23.89 4.62
CA ALA A 628 -6.11 -22.77 4.13
C ALA A 628 -7.18 -22.34 5.16
N VAL A 629 -7.87 -23.30 5.79
CA VAL A 629 -8.97 -23.01 6.72
C VAL A 629 -8.46 -22.53 8.09
N CYS A 630 -7.41 -23.18 8.61
CA CYS A 630 -6.96 -22.96 9.99
C CYS A 630 -5.71 -22.06 10.11
N GLY A 631 -4.89 -21.97 9.07
CA GLY A 631 -3.54 -21.37 9.14
C GLY A 631 -3.55 -19.93 9.58
N ASP A 632 -4.23 -19.06 8.84
CA ASP A 632 -4.20 -17.62 9.08
C ASP A 632 -4.98 -17.24 10.36
N LEU A 633 -6.01 -18.03 10.73
CA LEU A 633 -6.66 -17.92 12.06
C LEU A 633 -5.72 -18.29 13.21
N CYS A 634 -4.96 -19.37 13.08
CA CYS A 634 -3.97 -19.76 14.09
C CYS A 634 -2.87 -18.69 14.19
N LYS A 635 -2.38 -18.17 13.07
CA LYS A 635 -1.39 -17.10 13.06
C LYS A 635 -1.92 -15.86 13.79
N PHE A 636 -3.09 -15.35 13.37
CA PHE A 636 -3.72 -14.17 13.98
C PHE A 636 -3.99 -14.34 15.49
N ALA A 637 -4.38 -15.54 15.93
CA ALA A 637 -4.63 -15.82 17.34
C ALA A 637 -3.37 -15.70 18.21
N TYR A 638 -2.19 -16.09 17.71
CA TYR A 638 -0.92 -15.91 18.41
C TYR A 638 -0.42 -14.45 18.30
N GLN A 639 -0.48 -13.86 17.11
CA GLN A 639 -0.06 -12.47 16.84
C GLN A 639 -0.76 -11.42 17.71
N TYR A 640 -2.02 -11.64 18.10
CA TYR A 640 -2.83 -10.66 18.82
C TYR A 640 -3.32 -11.16 20.20
N GLY A 641 -2.74 -12.24 20.72
CA GLY A 641 -2.93 -12.67 22.10
C GLY A 641 -4.32 -13.21 22.42
N TYR A 642 -4.85 -14.13 21.61
CA TYR A 642 -6.06 -14.87 21.97
C TYR A 642 -5.78 -15.76 23.19
N ASN A 643 -6.56 -15.59 24.26
CA ASN A 643 -6.40 -16.35 25.50
C ASN A 643 -6.70 -17.84 25.28
N SER A 644 -5.65 -18.66 25.22
CA SER A 644 -5.68 -20.11 24.98
C SER A 644 -6.31 -20.50 23.62
N PRO A 645 -5.54 -20.47 22.52
CA PRO A 645 -5.93 -21.10 21.26
C PRO A 645 -6.34 -22.57 21.47
N PRO A 646 -7.35 -23.09 20.75
CA PRO A 646 -7.74 -24.50 20.89
C PRO A 646 -6.57 -25.40 20.48
N ILE A 647 -6.00 -26.15 21.41
CA ILE A 647 -4.77 -26.94 21.19
C ILE A 647 -4.96 -28.12 20.22
N ASP A 648 -6.21 -28.43 19.89
CA ASP A 648 -6.64 -29.39 18.87
C ASP A 648 -6.88 -28.75 17.50
N VAL A 649 -6.69 -27.43 17.38
CA VAL A 649 -6.70 -26.67 16.12
C VAL A 649 -5.37 -25.98 15.86
N CYS A 650 -4.83 -25.26 16.85
CA CYS A 650 -3.65 -24.41 16.71
C CYS A 650 -2.56 -24.78 17.71
N ILE A 651 -1.32 -24.83 17.23
CA ILE A 651 -0.10 -25.08 18.01
C ILE A 651 0.99 -24.09 17.62
N ASN A 652 2.00 -23.96 18.47
CA ASN A 652 3.21 -23.19 18.18
C ASN A 652 4.20 -24.08 17.41
N THR A 653 4.86 -23.58 16.36
CA THR A 653 5.86 -24.37 15.58
C THR A 653 6.94 -25.02 16.44
N THR A 654 7.33 -24.40 17.56
CA THR A 654 8.31 -24.95 18.53
C THR A 654 7.86 -26.24 19.22
N SER A 655 6.56 -26.54 19.25
CA SER A 655 6.00 -27.76 19.87
C SER A 655 5.96 -28.98 18.93
N SER A 656 6.39 -28.83 17.67
CA SER A 656 6.31 -29.89 16.65
C SER A 656 7.30 -31.05 16.82
N SER A 657 8.35 -30.92 17.64
CA SER A 657 9.35 -31.98 17.87
C SER A 657 8.94 -33.00 18.94
N GLY A 658 7.72 -33.55 18.84
CA GLY A 658 7.10 -34.36 19.89
C GLY A 658 6.47 -35.69 19.42
N SER A 659 7.13 -36.81 19.75
CA SER A 659 6.56 -38.17 19.79
C SER A 659 6.12 -38.82 18.45
N HIS A 660 7.10 -39.32 17.68
CA HIS A 660 6.95 -40.66 17.08
C HIS A 660 7.33 -41.71 18.14
N THR A 661 6.46 -42.67 18.41
CA THR A 661 6.66 -43.71 19.44
C THR A 661 7.42 -44.93 18.91
N THR A 662 8.68 -45.12 19.32
CA THR A 662 9.37 -46.42 19.24
C THR A 662 10.24 -46.70 20.47
N ALA A 663 10.18 -47.95 20.93
CA ALA A 663 11.06 -48.67 21.84
C ALA A 663 11.90 -47.90 22.90
N SER A 664 11.60 -48.20 24.18
CA SER A 664 12.45 -47.88 25.34
C SER A 664 13.82 -48.56 25.32
N ILE A 665 14.85 -47.88 25.85
CA ILE A 665 15.94 -48.45 26.66
C ILE A 665 16.38 -47.41 27.71
N SER A 666 16.83 -47.87 28.88
CA SER A 666 17.11 -47.05 30.05
C SER A 666 18.55 -46.52 30.12
N GLY A 667 18.74 -45.34 30.73
CA GLY A 667 20.08 -44.78 31.01
C GLY A 667 20.04 -43.68 32.08
N THR A 668 20.40 -44.02 33.32
CA THR A 668 20.44 -43.06 34.46
C THR A 668 21.85 -42.56 34.74
N ALA A 669 22.03 -41.24 34.84
CA ALA A 669 23.15 -40.63 35.56
C ALA A 669 22.79 -39.20 36.02
N SER A 670 23.31 -38.78 37.17
CA SER A 670 23.20 -37.40 37.67
C SER A 670 24.45 -37.05 38.47
N ALA A 671 25.09 -35.92 38.15
CA ALA A 671 26.21 -35.34 38.88
C ALA A 671 26.35 -33.84 38.55
N THR A 672 27.06 -33.08 39.40
CA THR A 672 27.21 -31.62 39.29
C THR A 672 28.60 -31.20 39.80
N LYS A 673 28.99 -29.93 39.58
CA LYS A 673 30.18 -29.22 40.12
C LYS A 673 31.53 -29.48 39.41
N THR A 674 32.52 -28.57 39.40
CA THR A 674 32.65 -27.08 39.23
C THR A 674 34.15 -26.74 39.45
N SER A 675 34.77 -25.85 38.67
CA SER A 675 35.98 -25.10 39.07
C SER A 675 36.24 -23.88 38.15
N SER A 676 37.15 -22.98 38.54
CA SER A 676 37.48 -21.68 37.89
C SER A 676 38.96 -21.30 38.24
N ALA A 677 39.60 -20.18 37.88
CA ALA A 677 39.22 -18.83 37.38
C ALA A 677 40.47 -18.22 36.62
N PRO A 678 40.66 -16.88 36.36
CA PRO A 678 39.79 -15.72 36.57
C PRO A 678 39.69 -14.65 35.43
N SER A 679 38.56 -13.93 35.44
CA SER A 679 38.34 -12.50 35.15
C SER A 679 38.93 -11.79 33.91
N ALA A 680 38.02 -11.28 33.07
CA ALA A 680 38.12 -9.97 32.42
C ALA A 680 36.84 -9.15 32.74
N THR A 681 36.97 -7.85 33.00
CA THR A 681 35.86 -6.99 33.49
C THR A 681 35.42 -5.99 32.42
N ASN A 682 34.22 -6.18 31.88
CA ASN A 682 33.55 -5.16 31.07
C ASN A 682 32.69 -4.26 31.96
N THR A 683 32.56 -3.00 31.54
CA THR A 683 31.86 -1.93 32.26
C THR A 683 30.69 -1.43 31.42
N PHE A 684 29.53 -1.30 32.04
CA PHE A 684 28.35 -0.65 31.50
C PHE A 684 27.83 0.39 32.50
N ASN A 685 27.19 1.44 32.00
CA ASN A 685 26.57 2.51 32.79
C ASN A 685 25.04 2.41 32.71
N ILE A 686 24.35 2.50 33.84
CA ILE A 686 22.88 2.48 33.93
C ILE A 686 22.41 3.77 34.63
N TYR A 687 21.24 4.29 34.25
CA TYR A 687 20.67 5.58 34.65
C TYR A 687 19.18 5.46 35.06
N GLU A 688 18.63 6.49 35.71
CA GLU A 688 17.27 6.54 36.31
C GLU A 688 16.74 7.98 36.22
N TRP A 689 15.42 8.23 36.12
CA TRP A 689 14.85 9.59 36.00
C TRP A 689 13.46 9.71 36.69
N GLU A 690 13.13 10.88 37.23
CA GLU A 690 11.78 11.21 37.74
C GLU A 690 11.19 12.46 37.04
N CYS A 691 9.89 12.44 36.73
CA CYS A 691 9.17 13.53 36.08
C CYS A 691 8.05 14.09 36.97
N SER A 692 7.90 15.42 37.05
CA SER A 692 6.73 16.04 37.68
C SER A 692 6.33 17.34 36.97
N GLY A 693 5.09 17.39 36.47
CA GLY A 693 4.58 18.54 35.72
C GLY A 693 4.89 18.49 34.22
N LYS A 694 4.34 19.45 33.47
CA LYS A 694 4.49 19.52 32.00
C LYS A 694 5.66 20.41 31.61
N GLN A 695 6.84 19.81 31.57
CA GLN A 695 7.85 20.00 30.53
C GLN A 695 8.91 18.87 30.73
N GLN A 696 10.02 18.82 30.01
CA GLN A 696 10.44 17.59 29.30
C GLN A 696 11.99 17.50 29.04
N ILE A 697 12.55 16.41 28.43
CA ILE A 697 14.02 16.26 28.09
C ILE A 697 14.30 15.52 26.73
N VAL A 698 14.79 16.18 25.65
CA VAL A 698 15.03 15.63 24.28
C VAL A 698 16.40 14.97 24.15
N LYS A 699 16.44 13.75 23.57
CA LYS A 699 17.65 13.17 22.96
C LYS A 699 17.42 12.06 21.91
N TYR A 700 16.52 12.25 20.94
CA TYR A 700 16.66 11.49 19.68
C TYR A 700 17.99 11.86 19.00
N GLY A 701 18.57 10.93 18.23
CA GLY A 701 19.99 10.91 17.89
C GLY A 701 20.53 12.17 17.19
N ALA A 702 21.21 13.04 17.94
CA ALA A 702 21.98 14.17 17.41
C ALA A 702 23.30 14.39 18.17
N ALA A 703 24.34 13.72 17.70
CA ALA A 703 25.59 14.39 17.34
C ALA A 703 25.90 13.89 15.91
N ALA A 704 26.12 14.71 14.87
CA ALA A 704 26.44 16.14 14.80
C ALA A 704 25.51 17.10 15.58
N ALA A 705 26.13 18.18 16.06
CA ALA A 705 25.75 18.99 17.22
C ALA A 705 24.32 19.58 17.29
N SER A 706 23.81 19.68 18.54
CA SER A 706 22.82 20.64 19.07
C SER A 706 21.39 20.61 18.50
N ALA A 707 20.31 20.79 19.30
CA ALA A 707 20.17 20.85 20.76
C ALA A 707 18.71 20.45 21.15
N ALA A 708 18.41 20.41 22.45
CA ALA A 708 17.15 19.89 23.00
C ALA A 708 16.17 20.98 23.45
N THR A 709 14.92 20.92 22.97
CA THR A 709 13.69 21.16 23.77
C THR A 709 12.45 20.48 23.13
N ASP A 710 11.73 19.52 23.72
CA ASP A 710 12.09 18.62 24.82
C ASP A 710 11.17 17.37 24.87
N CYS A 711 11.65 16.30 25.55
CA CYS A 711 11.20 14.89 25.62
C CYS A 711 11.43 14.04 24.36
N ALA A 712 12.45 13.16 24.42
CA ALA A 712 12.51 11.90 23.68
C ALA A 712 13.72 11.01 24.07
N SER A 713 13.47 9.70 24.20
CA SER A 713 14.34 8.57 23.80
C SER A 713 15.80 8.43 24.28
N GLN A 714 16.15 7.22 24.71
CA GLN A 714 17.02 6.33 23.90
C GLN A 714 16.59 4.87 24.07
N ASN A 715 17.08 3.99 23.20
CA ASN A 715 16.74 2.56 23.22
C ASN A 715 17.33 1.85 24.45
N SER A 716 16.45 1.51 25.40
CA SER A 716 16.62 0.56 26.51
C SER A 716 17.85 0.73 27.43
N PHE A 717 17.72 1.56 28.47
CA PHE A 717 18.30 1.28 29.79
C PHE A 717 17.34 1.76 30.90
N VAL A 718 16.77 0.79 31.64
CA VAL A 718 15.91 0.90 32.85
C VAL A 718 15.17 2.23 33.03
N SER A 719 14.06 2.42 32.32
CA SER A 719 13.22 3.62 32.40
C SER A 719 11.89 3.36 33.14
N ASN A 720 11.92 3.43 34.48
CA ASN A 720 10.74 3.41 35.35
C ASN A 720 10.67 4.71 36.17
N GLU A 721 9.48 5.33 36.24
CA GLU A 721 9.21 6.42 37.18
C GLU A 721 9.24 5.85 38.62
N GLY A 722 10.30 6.15 39.37
CA GLY A 722 10.56 5.59 40.71
C GLY A 722 11.87 4.80 40.85
N GLY A 723 12.69 4.71 39.79
CA GLY A 723 14.11 4.34 39.88
C GLY A 723 14.46 2.86 39.70
N ILE A 724 15.74 2.51 39.91
CA ILE A 724 16.24 1.13 39.71
C ILE A 724 15.80 0.24 40.88
N THR A 725 14.93 -0.72 40.59
CA THR A 725 14.34 -1.65 41.54
C THR A 725 14.84 -3.09 41.38
N LYS A 726 14.65 -3.90 42.43
CA LYS A 726 14.91 -5.34 42.37
C LYS A 726 13.90 -6.01 41.45
N GLY A 727 14.37 -6.52 40.32
CA GLY A 727 13.55 -7.17 39.29
C GLY A 727 13.66 -6.53 37.91
N ASP A 728 14.19 -5.30 37.81
CA ASP A 728 14.38 -4.62 36.52
C ASP A 728 15.32 -5.39 35.60
N THR A 729 15.11 -5.28 34.28
CA THR A 729 15.89 -6.02 33.28
C THR A 729 16.47 -5.13 32.18
N PHE A 730 17.57 -5.58 31.60
CA PHE A 730 18.21 -4.96 30.43
C PHE A 730 18.93 -6.03 29.59
N ASN A 731 19.15 -5.75 28.30
CA ASN A 731 19.80 -6.68 27.37
C ASN A 731 21.25 -6.26 27.09
N VAL A 732 22.16 -7.25 27.07
CA VAL A 732 23.56 -7.07 26.65
C VAL A 732 23.92 -8.22 25.70
N CYS A 733 24.40 -7.89 24.49
CA CYS A 733 24.84 -8.87 23.48
C CYS A 733 23.81 -10.02 23.22
N GLY A 734 22.51 -9.69 23.20
CA GLY A 734 21.43 -10.67 22.96
C GLY A 734 21.01 -11.51 24.18
N SER A 735 21.59 -11.28 25.37
CA SER A 735 21.19 -11.92 26.63
C SER A 735 20.56 -10.91 27.59
N THR A 736 19.45 -11.29 28.23
CA THR A 736 18.80 -10.49 29.27
C THR A 736 19.46 -10.69 30.63
N PHE A 737 19.64 -9.59 31.37
CA PHE A 737 20.16 -9.54 32.73
C PHE A 737 19.13 -8.88 33.66
N THR A 738 18.92 -9.45 34.84
CA THR A 738 17.99 -8.98 35.88
C THR A 738 18.73 -8.40 37.07
N VAL A 739 18.24 -7.27 37.59
CA VAL A 739 18.73 -6.60 38.81
C VAL A 739 18.26 -7.34 40.06
N GLY A 740 19.21 -7.69 40.92
CA GLY A 740 19.01 -8.35 42.21
C GLY A 740 18.66 -7.38 43.34
N ALA A 741 19.10 -7.69 44.57
CA ALA A 741 18.90 -6.79 45.70
C ALA A 741 19.62 -5.44 45.48
N VAL A 742 18.98 -4.33 45.86
CA VAL A 742 19.45 -2.96 45.64
C VAL A 742 19.61 -2.22 46.98
N SER A 743 20.83 -1.78 47.29
CA SER A 743 21.11 -0.81 48.37
C SER A 743 22.51 -0.18 48.19
N GLY A 744 22.60 0.93 47.46
CA GLY A 744 23.86 1.62 47.11
C GLY A 744 24.75 0.88 46.10
N SER A 745 24.67 -0.45 46.09
CA SER A 745 25.12 -1.34 45.03
C SER A 745 24.03 -2.38 44.76
N PHE A 746 24.05 -3.01 43.59
CA PHE A 746 23.11 -4.07 43.22
C PHE A 746 23.80 -5.21 42.45
N ALA A 747 23.28 -6.43 42.62
CA ALA A 747 23.70 -7.58 41.83
C ALA A 747 22.98 -7.60 40.47
N VAL A 748 23.58 -8.24 39.46
CA VAL A 748 22.95 -8.50 38.16
C VAL A 748 23.24 -9.92 37.69
N THR A 749 22.23 -10.60 37.14
CA THR A 749 22.29 -12.01 36.72
C THR A 749 21.57 -12.23 35.40
N GLY A 750 22.22 -12.90 34.45
CA GLY A 750 21.71 -13.10 33.09
C GLY A 750 22.69 -13.85 32.19
N GLY A 751 22.22 -14.43 31.08
CA GLY A 751 23.09 -15.13 30.11
C GLY A 751 23.99 -16.24 30.70
N GLY A 752 23.59 -16.87 31.82
CA GLY A 752 24.41 -17.84 32.56
C GLY A 752 25.52 -17.25 33.45
N LYS A 753 25.57 -15.91 33.62
CA LYS A 753 26.60 -15.19 34.37
C LYS A 753 26.01 -14.27 35.45
N SER A 754 26.87 -13.79 36.34
CA SER A 754 26.53 -12.85 37.40
C SER A 754 27.60 -11.77 37.57
N GLY A 755 27.22 -10.64 38.16
CA GLY A 755 28.10 -9.53 38.49
C GLY A 755 27.49 -8.57 39.50
N THR A 756 28.20 -7.48 39.78
CA THR A 756 27.78 -6.46 40.75
C THR A 756 28.02 -5.06 40.21
N CYS A 757 27.11 -4.14 40.50
CA CYS A 757 27.13 -2.74 40.09
C CYS A 757 27.11 -1.82 41.31
N SER A 758 27.88 -0.73 41.29
CA SER A 758 27.93 0.27 42.36
C SER A 758 27.58 1.66 41.82
N SER A 759 26.91 2.48 42.62
CA SER A 759 26.60 3.87 42.24
C SER A 759 27.87 4.72 42.09
N VAL A 760 27.79 5.75 41.24
CA VAL A 760 28.88 6.69 40.95
C VAL A 760 28.29 8.10 40.94
N ALA A 761 28.66 8.92 41.94
CA ALA A 761 28.02 10.22 42.16
C ALA A 761 28.62 11.35 41.29
N GLN A 762 27.77 12.11 40.59
CA GLN A 762 28.08 13.42 40.02
C GLN A 762 26.88 14.40 40.16
N SER A 763 27.08 15.67 39.76
CA SER A 763 26.24 16.83 40.12
C SER A 763 24.93 16.99 39.33
N PRO A 764 23.97 17.80 39.83
CA PRO A 764 22.58 17.81 39.37
C PRO A 764 22.29 18.55 38.05
N VAL A 765 21.16 18.17 37.43
CA VAL A 765 20.44 18.84 36.34
C VAL A 765 19.02 19.25 36.82
N ASP A 766 18.53 20.39 36.32
CA ASP A 766 17.16 20.96 36.30
C ASP A 766 17.05 21.83 34.99
N VAL A 767 15.88 22.27 34.40
CA VAL A 767 15.81 23.02 33.07
C VAL A 767 14.49 23.29 32.21
N GLU A 768 13.17 23.13 32.56
CA GLU A 768 12.00 23.66 31.74
C GLU A 768 10.68 24.25 32.42
N SER A 769 10.05 25.40 31.97
CA SER A 769 8.72 26.01 32.35
C SER A 769 8.26 27.41 31.72
N CYS A 770 7.01 27.49 31.22
CA CYS A 770 5.97 28.59 31.22
C CYS A 770 5.94 29.93 30.39
N LYS A 771 4.94 30.00 29.47
CA LYS A 771 4.03 31.12 29.05
C LYS A 771 4.44 32.63 29.11
N GLY A 772 4.49 33.24 27.91
CA GLY A 772 3.57 34.35 27.54
C GLY A 772 3.84 35.78 28.03
N THR A 773 4.79 35.99 28.94
CA THR A 773 5.29 37.32 29.34
C THR A 773 6.77 37.44 29.03
N SER A 774 7.25 38.64 28.68
CA SER A 774 8.69 38.90 28.54
C SER A 774 9.37 38.87 29.91
N GLY A 775 10.09 37.78 30.18
CA GLY A 775 10.90 37.54 31.38
C GLY A 775 12.13 36.71 31.02
N ASP A 776 13.09 36.64 31.94
CA ASP A 776 14.39 35.99 31.68
C ASP A 776 14.31 34.46 31.73
N ILE A 777 15.30 33.79 31.13
CA ILE A 777 15.23 32.37 30.72
C ILE A 777 15.41 31.35 31.86
N ASP A 778 15.49 31.79 33.12
CA ASP A 778 15.68 30.94 34.29
C ASP A 778 14.37 30.32 34.84
N THR A 779 13.20 30.51 34.20
CA THR A 779 11.88 30.08 34.72
C THR A 779 11.62 28.57 34.72
N LEU A 780 12.63 27.73 34.52
CA LEU A 780 12.52 26.41 33.89
C LEU A 780 13.10 25.26 34.81
N ALA A 781 12.44 24.10 35.07
CA ALA A 781 12.94 22.95 35.91
C ALA A 781 12.71 21.49 35.36
N CYS A 782 13.58 20.48 35.64
CA CYS A 782 13.45 19.01 35.32
C CYS A 782 14.66 18.13 35.78
N LYS A 783 14.50 17.14 36.69
CA LYS A 783 15.62 16.61 37.54
C LYS A 783 16.55 15.48 37.04
N VAL A 784 17.71 15.39 37.72
CA VAL A 784 18.89 14.50 37.57
C VAL A 784 18.63 12.99 37.44
N SER A 785 19.60 12.30 36.82
CA SER A 785 19.77 10.85 36.82
C SER A 785 20.97 10.32 37.62
N VAL A 786 20.83 9.13 38.23
CA VAL A 786 21.89 8.46 39.03
C VAL A 786 22.63 7.42 38.19
N ALA A 787 23.96 7.49 38.15
CA ALA A 787 24.78 6.57 37.35
C ALA A 787 25.31 5.36 38.16
N TYR A 788 25.32 4.17 37.55
CA TYR A 788 25.83 2.93 38.15
C TYR A 788 26.83 2.21 37.25
N LYS A 789 27.95 1.73 37.83
CA LYS A 789 29.02 1.02 37.12
C LYS A 789 29.02 -0.48 37.48
N CYS A 790 28.87 -1.34 36.49
CA CYS A 790 28.87 -2.81 36.64
C CYS A 790 30.23 -3.49 36.38
N ASN A 791 30.46 -4.64 37.02
CA ASN A 791 31.54 -5.59 36.74
C ASN A 791 30.94 -6.93 36.24
N LEU A 792 31.03 -7.19 34.93
CA LEU A 792 30.50 -8.38 34.25
C LEU A 792 31.45 -8.81 33.12
N ALA A 793 31.63 -10.12 32.91
CA ALA A 793 32.53 -10.67 31.88
C ALA A 793 31.76 -11.06 30.60
N VAL A 794 32.17 -10.53 29.45
CA VAL A 794 31.56 -10.77 28.12
C VAL A 794 32.69 -10.91 27.08
N CYS A 795 32.65 -11.84 26.12
CA CYS A 795 31.66 -12.90 25.89
C CYS A 795 31.72 -14.04 26.92
#